data_AF-U6L9T1-F1
#
_entry.id   AF-U6L9T1-F1
#
_cell.length_a   1.000
_cell.length_b   1.000
_cell.length_c   1.000
_cell.angle_alpha   90.00
_cell.angle_beta   90.00
_cell.angle_gamma   90.00
#
_symmetry.space_group_name_H-M   'P 1'
#
loop_
_entity.id
_entity.type
_entity.pdbx_description
1 polymer ?
#
loop_
_entity_poly.entity_id
_entity_poly.type
_entity_poly.pdbx_seq_one_letter_code
_entity_poly.pdbx_strand_id
1 'polypeptide(L)'
;MAESKPRNSEQAAATLRAWRAWRSKHRMPLEEALKNPEAWRLYREMLQHNGTAKPDISTYEEWLESTKCTQRWVEWKRCHPKPLREVLSDPEGWELFCAMKREKGITIPSTYEEWLQHQDQRRSTAYESWVQWRRQHPGPLTEVLADPEGWALYKAKRASQDAKLPETHEEWCRDPNTIKAMAMESWTTWRRAHPGALRKVLADPEGYQLYKRMLESSGKYADPTYEEWRDRKANSSWHAWRSEHPGPLVRVLADPKGWQLYRNDLEQQQQKNGVTDEIPKTYKDWARLQQQQRSAGKKDKLAGGSESETRKSSGTSKGKATNTGQQKGKQQSAAMEAWLSWLGAQPSANLTELLQSPVGWELYRAAMSKPKRPLPETYEGFKALEQATKAWSAWREEHHGNPVTVLKDAEGWKLYCSLMRARGVEIPATYAEWLLMPQQRAIVAATEWVQFREQRAQQPLMQLLGSDETAWKLFCNFIEAIGTSLPATFKEWQSGASESLANAQAAWRSSSRSAAPRRIEVFALRQAIAQVRDEAFPATYEEWLRTPGSKLRNNQATSWKSWRRRHPGPLAEVLKDHEGWDLYVKKLQLGGASVPLSYEEWMDSPQRRRQEASMKWALWRRKNRGPMLEVLQDPEGWKLYSAMKEATSGSPCEQFEEWQNSVGARKKALREWLAWKKLHPGPRYTILSDPLGWRLYRAAFAGQKAIPETYAEYIQARQPTIAWLAWRRQHPGPLLTVLAEEGGWPLYKDHMLATGKTVPQDFEEWAEAHRMATTNGNSKRGKRSVSPRGETVGPQPVTVQ
;
A
#
# COMPACT_ATOMS: atom_id res chain seq x y z
N MET A 1 -18.05 36.30 -17.71
CA MET A 1 -18.00 34.98 -18.38
C MET A 1 -16.62 34.39 -18.16
N ALA A 2 -16.50 33.47 -17.19
CA ALA A 2 -15.22 32.84 -16.84
C ALA A 2 -15.12 31.49 -17.55
N GLU A 3 -14.16 31.37 -18.46
CA GLU A 3 -13.86 30.09 -19.11
C GLU A 3 -13.30 29.10 -18.09
N SER A 4 -14.05 28.03 -17.88
CA SER A 4 -13.57 26.77 -17.33
C SER A 4 -12.34 26.26 -18.09
N LYS A 5 -11.31 25.73 -17.41
CA LYS A 5 -10.75 24.39 -17.72
C LYS A 5 -9.62 23.88 -16.81
N PRO A 6 -9.76 22.63 -16.32
CA PRO A 6 -8.67 21.66 -16.23
C PRO A 6 -8.53 20.92 -17.58
N ARG A 7 -7.55 21.29 -18.42
CA ARG A 7 -7.25 20.60 -19.71
C ARG A 7 -5.85 19.99 -19.82
N ASN A 8 -5.00 20.15 -18.80
CA ASN A 8 -3.55 19.92 -18.95
C ASN A 8 -3.09 18.44 -18.95
N SER A 9 -3.85 17.47 -18.43
CA SER A 9 -3.33 16.09 -18.29
C SER A 9 -3.37 15.26 -19.59
N GLU A 10 -4.42 15.39 -20.40
CA GLU A 10 -4.54 14.69 -21.68
C GLU A 10 -3.64 15.29 -22.76
N GLN A 11 -3.55 16.62 -22.79
CA GLN A 11 -2.62 17.34 -23.66
C GLN A 11 -1.17 16.99 -23.32
N ALA A 12 -0.78 17.01 -22.04
CA ALA A 12 0.55 16.56 -21.60
C ALA A 12 0.88 15.13 -22.05
N ALA A 13 -0.10 14.22 -21.94
CA ALA A 13 0.07 12.83 -22.37
C ALA A 13 0.16 12.70 -23.90
N ALA A 14 -0.60 13.50 -24.66
CA ALA A 14 -0.56 13.54 -26.11
C ALA A 14 0.78 14.10 -26.63
N THR A 15 1.24 15.23 -26.08
CA THR A 15 2.53 15.84 -26.44
C THR A 15 3.71 14.91 -26.11
N LEU A 16 3.66 14.22 -24.96
CA LEU A 16 4.66 13.21 -24.61
C LEU A 16 4.66 12.01 -25.57
N ARG A 17 3.49 11.57 -26.05
CA ARG A 17 3.38 10.51 -27.06
C ARG A 17 3.92 10.97 -28.41
N ALA A 18 3.59 12.19 -28.83
CA ALA A 18 4.07 12.81 -30.06
C ALA A 18 5.60 12.95 -30.06
N TRP A 19 6.18 13.45 -28.97
CA TRP A 19 7.63 13.53 -28.78
C TRP A 19 8.30 12.14 -28.86
N ARG A 20 7.74 11.13 -28.19
CA ARG A 20 8.27 9.76 -28.23
C ARG A 20 8.17 9.13 -29.62
N ALA A 21 7.07 9.36 -30.33
CA ALA A 21 6.89 8.89 -31.70
C ALA A 21 7.91 9.54 -32.64
N TRP A 22 8.11 10.86 -32.52
CA TRP A 22 9.11 11.59 -33.29
C TRP A 22 10.53 11.09 -33.02
N ARG A 23 10.91 10.89 -31.74
CA ARG A 23 12.20 10.32 -31.32
C ARG A 23 12.41 8.86 -31.74
N SER A 24 11.33 8.09 -31.86
CA SER A 24 11.41 6.71 -32.35
C SER A 24 11.69 6.66 -33.86
N LYS A 25 11.19 7.64 -34.61
CA LYS A 25 11.42 7.79 -36.06
C LYS A 25 12.80 8.39 -36.36
N HIS A 26 13.30 9.29 -35.52
CA HIS A 26 14.59 9.98 -35.70
C HIS A 26 15.58 9.60 -34.59
N ARG A 27 16.41 8.59 -34.84
CA ARG A 27 17.39 8.05 -33.88
C ARG A 27 18.71 8.86 -33.89
N MET A 28 18.66 10.07 -33.36
CA MET A 28 19.83 10.95 -33.21
C MET A 28 20.03 11.40 -31.74
N PRO A 29 21.19 11.97 -31.35
CA PRO A 29 21.38 12.64 -30.08
C PRO A 29 20.31 13.73 -29.83
N LEU A 30 20.07 14.07 -28.56
CA LEU A 30 19.05 15.06 -28.21
C LEU A 30 19.41 16.44 -28.77
N GLU A 31 20.67 16.84 -28.70
CA GLU A 31 21.16 18.13 -29.23
C GLU A 31 20.97 18.25 -30.74
N GLU A 32 21.29 17.20 -31.50
CA GLU A 32 21.03 17.16 -32.95
C GLU A 32 19.54 17.13 -33.28
N ALA A 33 18.74 16.44 -32.47
CA ALA A 33 17.29 16.44 -32.63
C ALA A 33 16.68 17.82 -32.40
N LEU A 34 17.12 18.55 -31.37
CA LEU A 34 16.56 19.85 -31.00
C LEU A 34 16.98 21.00 -31.93
N LYS A 35 17.97 20.78 -32.81
CA LYS A 35 18.23 21.67 -33.96
C LYS A 35 17.08 21.66 -34.98
N ASN A 36 16.27 20.60 -35.01
CA ASN A 36 15.09 20.55 -35.86
C ASN A 36 13.93 21.38 -35.24
N PRO A 37 13.36 22.34 -35.96
CA PRO A 37 12.28 23.20 -35.44
C PRO A 37 11.04 22.44 -34.95
N GLU A 38 10.67 21.34 -35.60
CA GLU A 38 9.52 20.53 -35.19
C GLU A 38 9.80 19.76 -33.88
N ALA A 39 11.01 19.24 -33.73
CA ALA A 39 11.44 18.55 -32.53
C ALA A 39 11.55 19.52 -31.34
N TRP A 40 12.09 20.71 -31.57
CA TRP A 40 12.17 21.77 -30.56
C TRP A 40 10.78 22.19 -30.09
N ARG A 41 9.82 22.36 -31.00
CA ARG A 41 8.43 22.68 -30.66
C ARG A 41 7.81 21.60 -29.76
N LEU A 42 7.89 20.32 -30.16
CA LEU A 42 7.36 19.19 -29.38
C LEU A 42 8.02 19.06 -28.00
N TYR A 43 9.33 19.30 -27.94
CA TYR A 43 10.10 19.26 -26.70
C TYR A 43 9.73 20.41 -25.75
N ARG A 44 9.54 21.63 -26.27
CA ARG A 44 9.11 22.79 -25.49
C ARG A 44 7.70 22.62 -24.94
N GLU A 45 6.74 22.22 -25.79
CA GLU A 45 5.37 21.93 -25.36
C GLU A 45 5.36 20.84 -24.27
N MET A 46 6.21 19.80 -24.40
CA MET A 46 6.37 18.76 -23.38
C MET A 46 6.92 19.34 -22.06
N LEU A 47 7.89 20.25 -22.10
CA LEU A 47 8.44 20.89 -20.90
C LEU A 47 7.43 21.84 -20.23
N GLN A 48 6.65 22.58 -21.01
CA GLN A 48 5.59 23.47 -20.51
C GLN A 48 4.52 22.68 -19.78
N HIS A 49 4.06 21.58 -20.37
CA HIS A 49 3.04 20.73 -19.74
C HIS A 49 3.52 19.96 -18.50
N ASN A 50 4.83 19.71 -18.38
CA ASN A 50 5.42 19.07 -17.20
C ASN A 50 5.80 20.06 -16.08
N GLY A 51 5.58 21.36 -16.28
CA GLY A 51 5.93 22.41 -15.31
C GLY A 51 7.44 22.61 -15.16
N THR A 52 8.23 22.24 -16.17
CA THR A 52 9.70 22.34 -16.17
C THR A 52 10.22 23.31 -17.23
N ALA A 53 9.34 23.99 -17.96
CA ALA A 53 9.74 25.03 -18.92
C ALA A 53 10.06 26.34 -18.19
N LYS A 54 11.17 26.97 -18.58
CA LYS A 54 11.40 28.40 -18.30
C LYS A 54 10.49 29.20 -19.26
N PRO A 55 9.73 30.20 -18.78
CA PRO A 55 8.70 30.90 -19.58
C PRO A 55 9.27 31.67 -20.77
N ASP A 56 10.53 32.12 -20.71
CA ASP A 56 11.11 33.08 -21.66
C ASP A 56 12.01 32.45 -22.74
N ILE A 57 11.99 31.12 -22.92
CA ILE A 57 12.88 30.44 -23.88
C ILE A 57 12.11 30.06 -25.14
N SER A 58 12.36 30.81 -26.22
CA SER A 58 11.64 30.74 -27.49
C SER A 58 12.44 30.05 -28.60
N THR A 59 13.75 29.88 -28.46
CA THR A 59 14.63 29.24 -29.46
C THR A 59 15.50 28.13 -28.85
N TYR A 60 16.00 27.23 -29.70
CA TYR A 60 16.94 26.18 -29.30
C TYR A 60 18.27 26.79 -28.81
N GLU A 61 18.69 27.90 -29.41
CA GLU A 61 19.92 28.61 -29.08
C GLU A 61 19.84 29.24 -27.68
N GLU A 62 18.71 29.89 -27.34
CA GLU A 62 18.43 30.38 -25.98
C GLU A 62 18.39 29.25 -24.95
N TRP A 63 17.83 28.09 -25.31
CA TRP A 63 17.80 26.92 -24.42
C TRP A 63 19.20 26.35 -24.19
N LEU A 64 19.99 26.25 -25.25
CA LEU A 64 21.37 25.80 -25.19
C LEU A 64 22.19 26.75 -24.30
N GLU A 65 22.05 28.06 -24.48
CA GLU A 65 22.66 29.08 -23.63
C GLU A 65 22.25 28.93 -22.17
N SER A 66 20.96 28.72 -21.92
CA SER A 66 20.39 28.60 -20.58
C SER A 66 20.78 27.34 -19.81
N THR A 67 21.42 26.37 -20.48
CA THR A 67 21.82 25.06 -19.92
C THR A 67 23.33 24.83 -19.93
N LYS A 68 24.14 25.82 -20.36
CA LYS A 68 25.60 25.71 -20.47
C LYS A 68 26.27 25.38 -19.13
N CYS A 69 25.87 25.97 -18.00
CA CYS A 69 26.50 25.66 -16.71
C CYS A 69 26.08 24.28 -16.21
N THR A 70 24.83 23.87 -16.47
CA THR A 70 24.39 22.49 -16.23
C THR A 70 25.19 21.47 -17.07
N GLN A 71 25.51 21.78 -18.33
CA GLN A 71 26.33 20.92 -19.19
C GLN A 71 27.77 20.82 -18.68
N ARG A 72 28.42 21.96 -18.38
CA ARG A 72 29.77 22.02 -17.81
C ARG A 72 29.88 21.24 -16.50
N TRP A 73 28.91 21.38 -15.60
CA TRP A 73 28.86 20.57 -14.37
C TRP A 73 28.71 19.07 -14.66
N VAL A 74 27.87 18.68 -15.61
CA VAL A 74 27.68 17.26 -15.96
C VAL A 74 28.94 16.68 -16.60
N GLU A 75 29.64 17.44 -17.44
CA GLU A 75 30.93 17.07 -18.02
C GLU A 75 32.01 16.96 -16.95
N TRP A 76 32.13 17.96 -16.07
CA TRP A 76 33.02 17.93 -14.91
C TRP A 76 32.76 16.71 -14.02
N LYS A 77 31.50 16.44 -13.69
CA LYS A 77 31.11 15.29 -12.86
C LYS A 77 31.35 13.95 -13.56
N ARG A 78 31.33 13.91 -14.88
CA ARG A 78 31.71 12.72 -15.67
C ARG A 78 33.21 12.48 -15.61
N CYS A 79 34.02 13.53 -15.64
CA CYS A 79 35.48 13.45 -15.48
C CYS A 79 35.90 13.14 -14.03
N HIS A 80 35.06 13.47 -13.05
CA HIS A 80 35.30 13.25 -11.62
C HIS A 80 34.26 12.28 -10.99
N PRO A 81 34.41 10.95 -11.14
CA PRO A 81 33.42 9.95 -10.72
C PRO A 81 33.40 9.65 -9.21
N LYS A 82 34.07 10.47 -8.39
CA LYS A 82 34.10 10.32 -6.92
C LYS A 82 32.72 10.66 -6.29
N PRO A 83 32.45 10.27 -5.04
CA PRO A 83 31.27 10.72 -4.29
C PRO A 83 31.11 12.24 -4.39
N LEU A 84 29.86 12.74 -4.37
CA LEU A 84 29.57 14.16 -4.60
C LEU A 84 30.41 15.07 -3.69
N ARG A 85 30.59 14.68 -2.43
CA ARG A 85 31.41 15.38 -1.44
C ARG A 85 32.86 15.61 -1.88
N GLU A 86 33.54 14.57 -2.36
CA GLU A 86 34.94 14.65 -2.82
C GLU A 86 35.11 15.44 -4.12
N VAL A 87 34.02 15.60 -4.89
CA VAL A 87 34.03 16.43 -6.10
C VAL A 87 33.72 17.88 -5.79
N LEU A 88 33.00 18.14 -4.70
CA LEU A 88 32.67 19.48 -4.24
C LEU A 88 33.74 20.06 -3.31
N SER A 89 34.65 19.24 -2.78
CA SER A 89 35.85 19.71 -2.08
C SER A 89 36.89 20.33 -3.02
N ASP A 90 36.78 20.05 -4.32
CA ASP A 90 37.57 20.71 -5.35
C ASP A 90 36.97 22.11 -5.64
N PRO A 91 37.76 23.21 -5.56
CA PRO A 91 37.28 24.56 -5.85
C PRO A 91 36.60 24.68 -7.22
N GLU A 92 37.13 24.03 -8.25
CA GLU A 92 36.58 24.10 -9.61
C GLU A 92 35.25 23.33 -9.71
N GLY A 93 35.15 22.20 -9.01
CA GLY A 93 33.89 21.46 -8.86
C GLY A 93 32.84 22.22 -8.06
N TRP A 94 33.26 22.93 -7.00
CA TRP A 94 32.38 23.76 -6.19
C TRP A 94 31.79 24.93 -6.99
N GLU A 95 32.61 25.61 -7.78
CA GLU A 95 32.17 26.73 -8.62
C GLU A 95 31.18 26.28 -9.70
N LEU A 96 31.45 25.16 -10.38
CA LEU A 96 30.54 24.61 -11.39
C LEU A 96 29.21 24.13 -10.78
N PHE A 97 29.25 23.58 -9.57
CA PHE A 97 28.05 23.20 -8.83
C PHE A 97 27.23 24.41 -8.40
N CYS A 98 27.88 25.44 -7.87
CA CYS A 98 27.28 26.73 -7.53
C CYS A 98 26.64 27.38 -8.77
N ALA A 99 27.35 27.43 -9.88
CA ALA A 99 26.86 27.97 -11.15
C ALA A 99 25.63 27.20 -11.66
N MET A 100 25.66 25.86 -11.64
CA MET A 100 24.52 25.03 -12.02
C MET A 100 23.30 25.26 -11.10
N LYS A 101 23.48 25.37 -9.78
CA LYS A 101 22.35 25.57 -8.87
C LYS A 101 21.78 26.99 -8.96
N ARG A 102 22.62 28.01 -9.14
CA ARG A 102 22.19 29.39 -9.46
C ARG A 102 21.38 29.41 -10.77
N GLU A 103 21.82 28.70 -11.81
CA GLU A 103 21.08 28.53 -13.08
C GLU A 103 19.69 27.87 -12.90
N LYS A 104 19.53 27.06 -11.85
CA LYS A 104 18.28 26.39 -11.45
C LYS A 104 17.49 27.14 -10.39
N GLY A 105 17.91 28.36 -10.02
CA GLY A 105 17.24 29.19 -9.01
C GLY A 105 17.36 28.64 -7.58
N ILE A 106 18.34 27.79 -7.30
CA ILE A 106 18.60 27.22 -5.97
C ILE A 106 19.77 28.00 -5.35
N THR A 107 19.50 28.67 -4.23
CA THR A 107 20.53 29.32 -3.41
C THR A 107 21.37 28.25 -2.71
N ILE A 108 22.69 28.30 -2.92
CA ILE A 108 23.67 27.55 -2.14
C ILE A 108 24.53 28.56 -1.39
N PRO A 109 25.02 28.24 -0.18
CA PRO A 109 26.12 28.96 0.45
C PRO A 109 27.31 29.20 -0.48
N SER A 110 28.10 30.24 -0.22
CA SER A 110 29.22 30.65 -1.08
C SER A 110 30.41 29.71 -0.96
N THR A 111 30.56 29.02 0.18
CA THR A 111 31.67 28.11 0.46
C THR A 111 31.22 26.66 0.65
N TYR A 112 32.10 25.73 0.28
CA TYR A 112 31.88 24.30 0.48
C TYR A 112 31.76 23.92 1.96
N GLU A 113 32.44 24.67 2.84
CA GLU A 113 32.42 24.47 4.29
C GLU A 113 31.06 24.83 4.90
N GLU A 114 30.46 25.95 4.50
CA GLU A 114 29.09 26.31 4.89
C GLU A 114 28.05 25.32 4.35
N TRP A 115 28.30 24.79 3.15
CA TRP A 115 27.43 23.75 2.56
C TRP A 115 27.49 22.42 3.31
N LEU A 116 28.65 22.03 3.85
CA LEU A 116 28.78 20.86 4.73
C LEU A 116 28.02 21.04 6.05
N GLN A 117 27.82 22.29 6.49
CA GLN A 117 27.09 22.57 7.73
C GLN A 117 25.57 22.46 7.59
N HIS A 118 25.01 22.39 6.38
CA HIS A 118 23.58 22.16 6.18
C HIS A 118 23.09 20.84 6.83
N GLN A 119 21.92 20.89 7.46
CA GLN A 119 21.33 19.75 8.17
C GLN A 119 21.19 18.49 7.30
N ASP A 120 20.90 18.64 6.00
CA ASP A 120 20.76 17.51 5.08
C ASP A 120 22.10 16.80 4.78
N GLN A 121 23.21 17.54 4.78
CA GLN A 121 24.55 16.95 4.64
C GLN A 121 25.01 16.28 5.94
N ARG A 122 24.69 16.88 7.09
CA ARG A 122 24.89 16.23 8.41
C ARG A 122 24.08 14.94 8.54
N ARG A 123 22.83 14.93 8.06
CA ARG A 123 21.95 13.76 7.96
C ARG A 123 22.57 12.65 7.11
N SER A 124 23.05 13.01 5.91
CA SER A 124 23.69 12.06 5.00
C SER A 124 24.97 11.47 5.61
N THR A 125 25.80 12.31 6.23
CA THR A 125 27.06 11.89 6.86
C THR A 125 26.81 10.94 8.03
N ALA A 126 25.90 11.30 8.95
CA ALA A 126 25.55 10.43 10.08
C ALA A 126 24.95 9.10 9.61
N TYR A 127 24.17 9.10 8.52
CA TYR A 127 23.63 7.88 7.93
C TYR A 127 24.74 7.00 7.31
N GLU A 128 25.63 7.58 6.52
CA GLU A 128 26.74 6.86 5.88
C GLU A 128 27.71 6.26 6.91
N SER A 129 28.11 7.04 7.92
CA SER A 129 28.96 6.57 9.02
C SER A 129 28.31 5.42 9.78
N TRP A 130 27.01 5.53 10.10
CA TRP A 130 26.26 4.44 10.73
C TRP A 130 26.18 3.18 9.85
N VAL A 131 25.96 3.35 8.54
CA VAL A 131 25.87 2.21 7.61
C VAL A 131 27.23 1.54 7.44
N GLN A 132 28.32 2.30 7.37
CA GLN A 132 29.68 1.76 7.34
C GLN A 132 29.98 0.99 8.62
N TRP A 133 29.69 1.58 9.78
CA TRP A 133 29.82 0.91 11.08
C TRP A 133 29.03 -0.41 11.15
N ARG A 134 27.76 -0.41 10.72
CA ARG A 134 26.93 -1.63 10.70
C ARG A 134 27.37 -2.71 9.74
N ARG A 135 28.15 -2.35 8.70
CA ARG A 135 28.75 -3.35 7.81
C ARG A 135 29.95 -4.04 8.45
N GLN A 136 30.69 -3.31 9.30
CA GLN A 136 31.83 -3.82 10.04
C GLN A 136 31.40 -4.59 11.30
N HIS A 137 30.25 -4.23 11.89
CA HIS A 137 29.70 -4.84 13.11
C HIS A 137 28.32 -5.48 12.84
N PRO A 138 28.29 -6.70 12.26
CA PRO A 138 27.06 -7.45 12.06
C PRO A 138 26.56 -8.02 13.40
N GLY A 139 25.24 -8.10 13.57
CA GLY A 139 24.64 -8.64 14.80
C GLY A 139 23.35 -7.91 15.21
N PRO A 140 22.71 -8.40 16.30
CA PRO A 140 21.56 -7.76 16.93
C PRO A 140 21.84 -6.29 17.21
N LEU A 141 20.84 -5.44 16.97
CA LEU A 141 21.06 -3.99 17.09
C LEU A 141 21.50 -3.59 18.50
N THR A 142 21.03 -4.28 19.53
CA THR A 142 21.34 -3.99 20.94
C THR A 142 22.78 -4.31 21.32
N GLU A 143 23.31 -5.41 20.81
CA GLU A 143 24.69 -5.80 21.07
C GLU A 143 25.66 -4.86 20.35
N VAL A 144 25.32 -4.47 19.12
CA VAL A 144 26.11 -3.50 18.34
C VAL A 144 26.03 -2.08 18.90
N LEU A 145 24.96 -1.75 19.64
CA LEU A 145 24.78 -0.46 20.31
C LEU A 145 25.26 -0.46 21.77
N ALA A 146 25.68 -1.60 22.31
CA ALA A 146 26.36 -1.66 23.60
C ALA A 146 27.75 -1.02 23.51
N ASP A 147 28.35 -1.01 22.33
CA ASP A 147 29.56 -0.25 22.03
C ASP A 147 29.24 1.27 22.07
N PRO A 148 29.95 2.07 22.89
CA PRO A 148 29.76 3.51 22.97
C PRO A 148 29.95 4.24 21.62
N GLU A 149 30.82 3.74 20.74
CA GLU A 149 31.02 4.29 19.40
C GLU A 149 29.80 4.01 18.50
N GLY A 150 29.29 2.77 18.55
CA GLY A 150 28.06 2.38 17.87
C GLY A 150 26.84 3.17 18.36
N TRP A 151 26.72 3.38 19.67
CA TRP A 151 25.67 4.19 20.29
C TRP A 151 25.73 5.65 19.83
N ALA A 152 26.92 6.26 19.80
CA ALA A 152 27.11 7.63 19.34
C ALA A 152 26.70 7.81 17.87
N LEU A 153 27.10 6.89 16.98
CA LEU A 153 26.74 6.91 15.56
C LEU A 153 25.22 6.72 15.35
N TYR A 154 24.60 5.84 16.14
CA TYR A 154 23.16 5.63 16.07
C TYR A 154 22.36 6.81 16.61
N LYS A 155 22.81 7.45 17.70
CA LYS A 155 22.27 8.71 18.19
C LYS A 155 22.39 9.80 17.15
N ALA A 156 23.56 9.98 16.53
CA ALA A 156 23.75 10.98 15.47
C ALA A 156 22.80 10.74 14.28
N LYS A 157 22.62 9.48 13.87
CA LYS A 157 21.69 9.09 12.81
C LYS A 157 20.21 9.31 13.19
N ARG A 158 19.84 9.16 14.46
CA ARG A 158 18.45 9.31 14.93
C ARG A 158 18.10 10.75 15.27
N ALA A 159 19.04 11.50 15.83
CA ALA A 159 18.97 12.94 16.01
C ALA A 159 18.79 13.64 14.65
N SER A 160 19.43 13.14 13.60
CA SER A 160 19.24 13.64 12.24
C SER A 160 17.84 13.35 11.66
N GLN A 161 17.05 12.44 12.26
CA GLN A 161 15.66 12.13 11.89
C GLN A 161 14.62 12.78 12.83
N ASP A 162 15.03 13.78 13.62
CA ASP A 162 14.20 14.46 14.63
C ASP A 162 13.61 13.53 15.71
N ALA A 163 14.25 12.37 15.94
CA ALA A 163 13.88 11.45 16.99
C ALA A 163 14.72 11.71 18.25
N LYS A 164 14.07 12.11 19.35
CA LYS A 164 14.73 12.20 20.66
C LYS A 164 14.99 10.79 21.18
N LEU A 165 16.27 10.44 21.33
CA LEU A 165 16.71 9.23 22.01
C LEU A 165 17.21 9.57 23.42
N PRO A 166 17.15 8.62 24.37
CA PRO A 166 17.83 8.74 25.65
C PRO A 166 19.33 8.97 25.50
N GLU A 167 19.98 9.53 26.53
CA GLU A 167 21.42 9.85 26.47
C GLU A 167 22.29 8.59 26.51
N THR A 168 21.86 7.60 27.29
CA THR A 168 22.58 6.34 27.50
C THR A 168 21.91 5.15 26.79
N HIS A 169 22.73 4.19 26.37
CA HIS A 169 22.26 2.94 25.78
C HIS A 169 21.39 2.14 26.77
N GLU A 170 21.72 2.21 28.06
CA GLU A 170 21.01 1.51 29.14
C GLU A 170 19.58 2.02 29.32
N GLU A 171 19.37 3.34 29.30
CA GLU A 171 18.02 3.94 29.34
C GLU A 171 17.21 3.55 28.11
N TRP A 172 17.83 3.54 26.93
CA TRP A 172 17.16 3.10 25.71
C TRP A 172 16.76 1.62 25.77
N CYS A 173 17.56 0.77 26.41
CA CYS A 173 17.22 -0.62 26.64
C CYS A 173 16.08 -0.81 27.65
N ARG A 174 15.86 0.16 28.55
CA ARG A 174 14.76 0.16 29.53
C ARG A 174 13.44 0.69 28.96
N ASP A 175 13.43 1.30 27.77
CA ASP A 175 12.20 1.78 27.12
C ASP A 175 11.28 0.58 26.79
N PRO A 176 10.00 0.59 27.25
CA PRO A 176 9.03 -0.46 26.94
C PRO A 176 8.89 -0.80 25.45
N ASN A 177 9.05 0.20 24.56
CA ASN A 177 8.98 -0.03 23.12
C ASN A 177 10.21 -0.78 22.60
N THR A 178 11.39 -0.46 23.15
CA THR A 178 12.64 -1.15 22.81
C THR A 178 12.62 -2.58 23.36
N ILE A 179 12.21 -2.79 24.61
CA ILE A 179 12.07 -4.13 25.23
C ILE A 179 11.16 -5.02 24.38
N LYS A 180 10.02 -4.49 23.92
CA LYS A 180 9.09 -5.20 23.05
C LYS A 180 9.70 -5.52 21.68
N ALA A 181 10.42 -4.57 21.07
CA ALA A 181 11.09 -4.79 19.80
C ALA A 181 12.18 -5.87 19.92
N MET A 182 12.97 -5.84 21.00
CA MET A 182 13.99 -6.84 21.32
C MET A 182 13.37 -8.22 21.52
N ALA A 183 12.37 -8.34 22.39
CA ALA A 183 11.72 -9.62 22.66
C ALA A 183 11.09 -10.22 21.39
N MET A 184 10.54 -9.38 20.50
CA MET A 184 10.02 -9.82 19.20
C MET A 184 11.14 -10.24 18.24
N GLU A 185 12.25 -9.51 18.17
CA GLU A 185 13.40 -9.84 17.32
C GLU A 185 14.09 -11.15 17.76
N SER A 186 14.32 -11.33 19.07
CA SER A 186 14.89 -12.56 19.63
C SER A 186 13.99 -13.76 19.37
N TRP A 187 12.67 -13.64 19.62
CA TRP A 187 11.72 -14.71 19.31
C TRP A 187 11.65 -15.03 17.81
N THR A 188 11.64 -14.01 16.94
CA THR A 188 11.57 -14.24 15.49
C THR A 188 12.85 -14.81 14.92
N THR A 189 14.01 -14.45 15.46
CA THR A 189 15.32 -15.01 15.08
C THR A 189 15.41 -16.46 15.50
N TRP A 190 15.06 -16.77 16.76
CA TRP A 190 14.93 -18.14 17.26
C TRP A 190 14.00 -18.97 16.37
N ARG A 191 12.86 -18.40 15.98
CA ARG A 191 11.86 -19.09 15.17
C ARG A 191 12.32 -19.35 13.72
N ARG A 192 13.22 -18.55 13.18
CA ARG A 192 13.85 -18.79 11.87
C ARG A 192 14.89 -19.90 11.95
N ALA A 193 15.67 -19.95 13.03
CA ALA A 193 16.65 -21.01 13.28
C ALA A 193 15.99 -22.36 13.58
N HIS A 194 14.83 -22.35 14.24
CA HIS A 194 14.09 -23.55 14.62
C HIS A 194 12.74 -23.64 13.89
N PRO A 195 12.73 -24.07 12.61
CA PRO A 195 11.49 -24.33 11.86
C PRO A 195 10.76 -25.57 12.40
N GLY A 196 9.44 -25.65 12.21
CA GLY A 196 8.63 -26.79 12.69
C GLY A 196 7.38 -26.38 13.47
N ALA A 197 6.62 -27.33 14.02
CA ALA A 197 5.40 -27.02 14.77
C ALA A 197 5.69 -26.25 16.08
N LEU A 198 4.84 -25.28 16.43
CA LEU A 198 5.05 -24.42 17.60
C LEU A 198 5.22 -25.22 18.90
N ARG A 199 4.47 -26.32 19.08
CA ARG A 199 4.60 -27.20 20.25
C ARG A 199 6.00 -27.82 20.39
N LYS A 200 6.66 -28.15 19.27
CA LYS A 200 8.01 -28.72 19.26
C LYS A 200 9.07 -27.65 19.55
N VAL A 201 8.86 -26.44 19.03
CA VAL A 201 9.77 -25.29 19.23
C VAL A 201 9.70 -24.74 20.65
N LEU A 202 8.52 -24.77 21.26
CA LEU A 202 8.31 -24.33 22.65
C LEU A 202 8.64 -25.42 23.68
N ALA A 203 8.82 -26.68 23.25
CA ALA A 203 9.29 -27.74 24.14
C ALA A 203 10.73 -27.50 24.61
N ASP A 204 11.49 -26.72 23.84
CA ASP A 204 12.79 -26.21 24.24
C ASP A 204 12.61 -25.13 25.33
N PRO A 205 13.23 -25.28 26.51
CA PRO A 205 13.19 -24.27 27.57
C PRO A 205 13.58 -22.87 27.11
N GLU A 206 14.59 -22.74 26.23
CA GLU A 206 15.04 -21.44 25.71
C GLU A 206 13.98 -20.83 24.79
N GLY A 207 13.39 -21.66 23.91
CA GLY A 207 12.30 -21.27 23.04
C GLY A 207 11.07 -20.79 23.82
N TYR A 208 10.72 -21.47 24.92
CA TYR A 208 9.61 -21.07 25.78
C TYR A 208 9.86 -19.74 26.48
N GLN A 209 11.05 -19.53 27.03
CA GLN A 209 11.42 -18.26 27.68
C GLN A 209 11.37 -17.07 26.73
N LEU A 210 11.86 -17.24 25.49
CA LEU A 210 11.77 -16.20 24.46
C LEU A 210 10.32 -15.88 24.07
N TYR A 211 9.48 -16.91 23.95
CA TYR A 211 8.06 -16.76 23.68
C TYR A 211 7.31 -16.07 24.83
N LYS A 212 7.63 -16.43 26.08
CA LYS A 212 7.10 -15.83 27.30
C LYS A 212 7.43 -14.35 27.38
N ARG A 213 8.72 -13.97 27.26
CA ARG A 213 9.17 -12.57 27.22
C ARG A 213 8.49 -11.78 26.10
N MET A 214 8.30 -12.37 24.92
CA MET A 214 7.57 -11.73 23.82
C MET A 214 6.10 -11.45 24.17
N LEU A 215 5.41 -12.40 24.82
CA LEU A 215 4.03 -12.21 25.26
C LEU A 215 3.92 -11.15 26.36
N GLU A 216 4.77 -11.24 27.38
CA GLU A 216 4.79 -10.30 28.52
C GLU A 216 5.11 -8.88 28.04
N SER A 217 6.09 -8.70 27.16
CA SER A 217 6.41 -7.38 26.56
C SER A 217 5.28 -6.81 25.69
N SER A 218 4.32 -7.64 25.27
CA SER A 218 3.12 -7.22 24.53
C SER A 218 1.89 -6.98 25.42
N GLY A 219 2.04 -7.10 26.75
CA GLY A 219 0.95 -6.97 27.73
C GLY A 219 0.03 -8.20 27.79
N LYS A 220 0.51 -9.37 27.34
CA LYS A 220 -0.27 -10.62 27.36
C LYS A 220 0.27 -11.55 28.44
N TYR A 221 -0.65 -12.22 29.13
CA TYR A 221 -0.30 -13.26 30.09
C TYR A 221 0.33 -14.47 29.38
N ALA A 222 1.44 -14.95 29.94
CA ALA A 222 2.13 -16.17 29.55
C ALA A 222 2.18 -17.12 30.75
N ASP A 223 1.95 -18.41 30.51
CA ASP A 223 1.97 -19.39 31.59
C ASP A 223 3.40 -19.52 32.16
N PRO A 224 3.56 -19.80 33.46
CA PRO A 224 4.86 -19.96 34.10
C PRO A 224 5.80 -20.95 33.40
N THR A 225 5.30 -22.12 32.99
CA THR A 225 6.09 -23.21 32.37
C THR A 225 5.51 -23.70 31.04
N TYR A 226 6.35 -24.36 30.23
CA TYR A 226 5.90 -25.00 28.99
C TYR A 226 4.87 -26.10 29.26
N GLU A 227 5.02 -26.84 30.36
CA GLU A 227 4.13 -27.93 30.75
C GLU A 227 2.74 -27.39 31.05
N GLU A 228 2.63 -26.30 31.81
CA GLU A 228 1.35 -25.63 32.07
C GLU A 228 0.75 -25.04 30.79
N TRP A 229 1.57 -24.44 29.93
CA TRP A 229 1.12 -23.98 28.61
C TRP A 229 0.62 -25.12 27.74
N ARG A 230 1.32 -26.26 27.76
CA ARG A 230 1.02 -27.48 26.99
C ARG A 230 -0.26 -28.12 27.52
N ASP A 231 -0.40 -28.26 28.83
CA ASP A 231 -1.55 -28.87 29.49
C ASP A 231 -2.77 -27.99 29.37
N ARG A 232 -2.63 -26.67 29.52
CA ARG A 232 -3.68 -25.72 29.16
C ARG A 232 -4.02 -25.82 27.68
N LYS A 233 -3.10 -26.14 26.77
CA LYS A 233 -3.41 -26.32 25.33
C LYS A 233 -3.90 -27.73 24.96
N ALA A 234 -3.63 -28.75 25.78
CA ALA A 234 -3.95 -30.15 25.53
C ALA A 234 -5.24 -30.57 26.25
N ASN A 235 -5.38 -30.23 27.53
CA ASN A 235 -6.47 -30.67 28.41
C ASN A 235 -7.69 -29.73 28.42
N SER A 236 -7.61 -28.52 27.83
CA SER A 236 -8.73 -27.55 27.90
C SER A 236 -9.64 -27.53 26.68
N SER A 237 -9.36 -28.32 25.64
CA SER A 237 -10.15 -28.26 24.40
C SER A 237 -11.05 -29.48 24.26
N TRP A 238 -12.36 -29.24 24.19
CA TRP A 238 -13.38 -30.22 23.79
C TRP A 238 -12.98 -31.01 22.54
N HIS A 239 -12.23 -30.39 21.62
CA HIS A 239 -11.80 -31.00 20.37
C HIS A 239 -10.72 -32.09 20.56
N ALA A 240 -9.83 -31.93 21.54
CA ALA A 240 -8.82 -32.95 21.87
C ALA A 240 -9.50 -34.17 22.52
N TRP A 241 -10.38 -33.92 23.50
CA TRP A 241 -11.19 -34.97 24.13
C TRP A 241 -12.01 -35.79 23.13
N ARG A 242 -12.63 -35.11 22.17
CA ARG A 242 -13.45 -35.73 21.11
C ARG A 242 -12.63 -36.63 20.17
N SER A 243 -11.36 -36.34 19.98
CA SER A 243 -10.45 -37.12 19.14
C SER A 243 -10.01 -38.42 19.83
N GLU A 244 -9.87 -38.41 21.16
CA GLU A 244 -9.49 -39.59 21.95
C GLU A 244 -10.66 -40.52 22.26
N HIS A 245 -11.89 -40.00 22.23
CA HIS A 245 -13.11 -40.77 22.52
C HIS A 245 -14.04 -40.81 21.28
N PRO A 246 -13.73 -41.64 20.25
CA PRO A 246 -14.57 -41.80 19.07
C PRO A 246 -15.90 -42.51 19.43
N GLY A 247 -16.99 -42.17 18.72
CA GLY A 247 -18.32 -42.72 18.99
C GLY A 247 -19.46 -41.69 18.98
N PRO A 248 -20.73 -42.09 19.17
CA PRO A 248 -21.88 -41.18 19.14
C PRO A 248 -21.76 -40.08 20.21
N LEU A 249 -22.10 -38.84 19.87
CA LEU A 249 -21.98 -37.69 20.78
C LEU A 249 -22.72 -37.92 22.12
N VAL A 250 -23.85 -38.63 22.07
CA VAL A 250 -24.66 -39.05 23.23
C VAL A 250 -23.85 -39.90 24.23
N ARG A 251 -22.98 -40.80 23.74
CA ARG A 251 -22.13 -41.64 24.61
C ARG A 251 -20.94 -40.86 25.17
N VAL A 252 -20.36 -39.95 24.37
CA VAL A 252 -19.22 -39.12 24.78
C VAL A 252 -19.61 -38.04 25.79
N LEU A 253 -20.84 -37.50 25.68
CA LEU A 253 -21.37 -36.51 26.63
C LEU A 253 -22.02 -37.14 27.87
N ALA A 254 -22.28 -38.45 27.87
CA ALA A 254 -22.72 -39.17 29.06
C ALA A 254 -21.60 -39.30 30.11
N ASP A 255 -20.33 -39.22 29.67
CA ASP A 255 -19.18 -39.12 30.57
C ASP A 255 -19.16 -37.73 31.26
N PRO A 256 -19.13 -37.67 32.61
CA PRO A 256 -19.06 -36.41 33.35
C PRO A 256 -17.91 -35.50 32.91
N LYS A 257 -16.74 -36.06 32.59
CA LYS A 257 -15.55 -35.30 32.17
C LYS A 257 -15.71 -34.77 30.74
N GLY A 258 -16.33 -35.57 29.87
CA GLY A 258 -16.70 -35.15 28.51
C GLY A 258 -17.75 -34.04 28.48
N TRP A 259 -18.75 -34.12 29.35
CA TRP A 259 -19.76 -33.07 29.52
C TRP A 259 -19.16 -31.76 30.04
N GLN A 260 -18.28 -31.81 31.04
CA GLN A 260 -17.64 -30.63 31.61
C GLN A 260 -16.79 -29.87 30.58
N LEU A 261 -15.99 -30.57 29.77
CA LEU A 261 -15.19 -29.96 28.71
C LEU A 261 -16.05 -29.37 27.59
N TYR A 262 -17.15 -30.05 27.24
CA TYR A 262 -18.09 -29.57 26.24
C TYR A 262 -18.85 -28.32 26.73
N ARG A 263 -19.25 -28.32 28.00
CA ARG A 263 -19.90 -27.19 28.66
C ARG A 263 -18.99 -25.97 28.71
N ASN A 264 -17.71 -26.13 29.08
CA ASN A 264 -16.74 -25.04 29.05
C ASN A 264 -16.55 -24.46 27.63
N ASP A 265 -16.57 -25.30 26.58
CA ASP A 265 -16.51 -24.85 25.18
C ASP A 265 -17.78 -24.08 24.79
N LEU A 266 -18.96 -24.51 25.25
CA LEU A 266 -20.23 -23.79 25.08
C LEU A 266 -20.26 -22.46 25.83
N GLU A 267 -19.81 -22.41 27.08
CA GLU A 267 -19.72 -21.18 27.89
C GLU A 267 -18.76 -20.18 27.24
N GLN A 268 -17.61 -20.62 26.74
CA GLN A 268 -16.70 -19.75 25.97
C GLN A 268 -17.32 -19.26 24.65
N GLN A 269 -18.16 -20.07 24.01
CA GLN A 269 -18.91 -19.64 22.81
C GLN A 269 -20.02 -18.64 23.17
N GLN A 270 -20.75 -18.86 24.26
CA GLN A 270 -21.75 -17.92 24.78
C GLN A 270 -21.13 -16.59 25.20
N GLN A 271 -19.99 -16.60 25.91
CA GLN A 271 -19.23 -15.38 26.26
C GLN A 271 -18.75 -14.62 25.02
N LYS A 272 -18.34 -15.33 23.95
CA LYS A 272 -17.97 -14.70 22.67
C LYS A 272 -19.17 -14.14 21.91
N ASN A 273 -20.34 -14.75 22.07
CA ASN A 273 -21.57 -14.39 21.38
C ASN A 273 -22.46 -13.42 22.19
N GLY A 274 -22.14 -13.15 23.45
CA GLY A 274 -22.90 -12.26 24.34
C GLY A 274 -24.26 -12.83 24.78
N VAL A 275 -24.43 -14.16 24.76
CA VAL A 275 -25.68 -14.84 25.14
C VAL A 275 -25.58 -15.33 26.58
N THR A 276 -26.59 -15.05 27.41
CA THR A 276 -26.63 -15.36 28.87
C THR A 276 -27.62 -16.48 29.22
N ASP A 277 -27.86 -17.42 28.31
CA ASP A 277 -28.75 -18.56 28.60
C ASP A 277 -28.05 -19.55 29.53
N GLU A 278 -28.73 -19.95 30.62
CA GLU A 278 -28.19 -20.91 31.58
C GLU A 278 -27.93 -22.28 30.92
N ILE A 279 -26.66 -22.67 30.83
CA ILE A 279 -26.29 -24.00 30.34
C ILE A 279 -26.60 -25.04 31.42
N PRO A 280 -27.33 -26.13 31.10
CA PRO A 280 -27.71 -27.15 32.08
C PRO A 280 -26.51 -27.72 32.84
N LYS A 281 -26.71 -28.00 34.14
CA LYS A 281 -25.61 -28.47 34.99
C LYS A 281 -25.18 -29.90 34.66
N THR A 282 -26.12 -30.76 34.28
CA THR A 282 -25.85 -32.16 33.96
C THR A 282 -26.23 -32.52 32.53
N TYR A 283 -25.60 -33.57 31.99
CA TYR A 283 -25.95 -34.13 30.69
C TYR A 283 -27.41 -34.61 30.63
N LYS A 284 -27.96 -35.15 31.72
CA LYS A 284 -29.35 -35.64 31.80
C LYS A 284 -30.35 -34.50 31.56
N ASP A 285 -30.05 -33.31 32.06
CA ASP A 285 -30.89 -32.12 31.88
C ASP A 285 -30.80 -31.59 30.43
N TRP A 286 -29.58 -31.56 29.88
CA TRP A 286 -29.37 -31.23 28.46
C TRP A 286 -30.07 -32.21 27.51
N ALA A 287 -30.07 -33.51 27.86
CA ALA A 287 -30.72 -34.57 27.11
C ALA A 287 -32.27 -34.59 27.23
N ARG A 288 -32.88 -33.68 28.01
CA ARG A 288 -34.33 -33.49 28.09
C ARG A 288 -34.84 -32.28 27.29
N LEU A 289 -33.98 -31.36 26.88
CA LEU A 289 -34.35 -30.16 26.10
C LEU A 289 -34.85 -30.53 24.68
N GLN A 290 -35.76 -29.74 24.09
CA GLN A 290 -36.18 -29.92 22.68
C GLN A 290 -34.98 -29.83 21.71
N GLN A 291 -34.97 -30.61 20.62
CA GLN A 291 -33.81 -30.72 19.71
C GLN A 291 -33.40 -29.36 19.10
N GLN A 292 -34.36 -28.45 18.90
CA GLN A 292 -34.10 -27.06 18.48
C GLN A 292 -33.29 -26.28 19.54
N GLN A 293 -33.59 -26.43 20.83
CA GLN A 293 -32.87 -25.78 21.94
C GLN A 293 -31.47 -26.37 22.16
N ARG A 294 -31.26 -27.67 21.91
CA ARG A 294 -29.92 -28.30 21.98
C ARG A 294 -28.96 -27.81 20.88
N SER A 295 -29.50 -27.36 19.75
CA SER A 295 -28.75 -26.96 18.55
C SER A 295 -28.41 -25.47 18.47
N ALA A 296 -28.96 -24.65 19.37
CA ALA A 296 -28.69 -23.20 19.43
C ALA A 296 -27.23 -22.89 19.82
N GLY A 297 -26.55 -23.79 20.53
CA GLY A 297 -25.15 -23.61 20.96
C GLY A 297 -24.08 -24.32 20.12
N LYS A 298 -24.45 -25.13 19.11
CA LYS A 298 -23.49 -26.04 18.43
C LYS A 298 -23.75 -26.13 16.92
N LYS A 299 -23.63 -25.01 16.21
CA LYS A 299 -23.61 -25.00 14.73
C LYS A 299 -22.28 -24.47 14.20
N ASP A 300 -21.20 -25.16 14.54
CA ASP A 300 -20.00 -25.18 13.70
C ASP A 300 -19.12 -26.39 14.06
N LYS A 301 -18.65 -27.09 13.02
CA LYS A 301 -17.71 -28.23 13.01
C LYS A 301 -18.23 -29.61 13.43
N LEU A 302 -18.86 -30.30 12.48
CA LEU A 302 -18.65 -31.74 12.27
C LEU A 302 -18.90 -32.05 10.78
N ALA A 303 -17.85 -31.91 9.97
CA ALA A 303 -17.61 -32.68 8.74
C ALA A 303 -16.28 -32.22 8.08
N GLY A 304 -15.31 -33.14 8.01
CA GLY A 304 -14.20 -33.09 7.06
C GLY A 304 -12.82 -32.75 7.63
N GLY A 305 -12.18 -33.72 8.31
CA GLY A 305 -10.73 -33.75 8.52
C GLY A 305 -10.13 -35.01 7.88
N SER A 306 -9.23 -34.80 6.91
CA SER A 306 -8.12 -35.63 6.38
C SER A 306 -7.87 -35.15 4.93
N GLU A 307 -6.71 -34.71 4.44
CA GLU A 307 -5.31 -34.80 4.84
C GLU A 307 -4.50 -33.59 4.29
N SER A 308 -3.38 -33.32 4.96
CA SER A 308 -2.09 -32.82 4.42
C SER A 308 -1.91 -31.34 4.00
N GLU A 309 -0.87 -30.80 4.65
CA GLU A 309 -0.15 -29.54 4.54
C GLU A 309 0.15 -29.03 3.11
N THR A 310 -0.08 -27.72 2.89
CA THR A 310 0.88 -26.73 2.34
C THR A 310 0.13 -25.48 1.85
N ARG A 311 -0.05 -24.47 2.71
CA ARG A 311 -0.58 -23.16 2.27
C ARG A 311 0.53 -22.12 2.17
N LYS A 312 1.05 -21.99 0.95
CA LYS A 312 1.73 -20.77 0.46
C LYS A 312 0.77 -19.58 0.52
N SER A 313 1.28 -18.49 1.05
CA SER A 313 0.68 -17.16 1.08
C SER A 313 0.33 -16.67 -0.33
N SER A 314 -0.96 -16.51 -0.61
CA SER A 314 -1.45 -15.76 -1.78
C SER A 314 -2.00 -14.42 -1.31
N GLY A 315 -1.18 -13.39 -1.49
CA GLY A 315 -1.58 -12.00 -1.28
C GLY A 315 -2.67 -11.62 -2.28
N THR A 316 -3.87 -11.34 -1.77
CA THR A 316 -4.97 -10.82 -2.58
C THR A 316 -4.91 -9.29 -2.57
N SER A 317 -4.68 -8.77 -3.77
CA SER A 317 -4.88 -7.41 -4.28
C SER A 317 -5.79 -6.48 -3.45
N LYS A 318 -5.21 -5.40 -2.92
CA LYS A 318 -5.94 -4.15 -2.64
C LYS A 318 -5.99 -3.31 -3.91
N GLY A 319 -7.20 -2.93 -4.30
CA GLY A 319 -7.50 -2.03 -5.41
C GLY A 319 -6.75 -0.70 -5.27
N LYS A 320 -6.11 -0.31 -6.37
CA LYS A 320 -5.25 0.86 -6.50
C LYS A 320 -6.14 2.08 -6.70
N ALA A 321 -6.33 2.88 -5.65
CA ALA A 321 -6.78 4.25 -5.79
C ALA A 321 -5.71 5.03 -6.57
N THR A 322 -6.14 5.82 -7.54
CA THR A 322 -5.33 6.52 -8.52
C THR A 322 -4.42 7.58 -7.90
N ASN A 323 -3.20 7.62 -8.42
CA ASN A 323 -2.10 8.53 -8.08
C ASN A 323 -2.51 10.00 -8.26
N THR A 324 -2.69 10.73 -7.16
CA THR A 324 -2.58 12.20 -7.09
C THR A 324 -1.67 12.67 -5.94
N GLY A 325 -1.13 11.76 -5.13
CA GLY A 325 -0.32 12.09 -3.94
C GLY A 325 1.15 12.41 -4.20
N GLN A 326 1.74 11.96 -5.32
CA GLN A 326 3.19 12.03 -5.52
C GLN A 326 3.73 13.40 -6.03
N GLN A 327 2.91 14.22 -6.68
CA GLN A 327 3.35 15.58 -7.07
C GLN A 327 3.22 16.59 -5.90
N LYS A 328 2.27 16.37 -4.98
CA LYS A 328 1.94 17.32 -3.91
C LYS A 328 2.94 17.33 -2.75
N GLY A 329 3.57 16.18 -2.45
CA GLY A 329 4.63 16.11 -1.45
C GLY A 329 5.91 16.87 -1.84
N LYS A 330 6.16 17.08 -3.14
CA LYS A 330 7.34 17.82 -3.62
C LYS A 330 7.18 19.34 -3.52
N GLN A 331 5.98 19.88 -3.76
CA GLN A 331 5.71 21.33 -3.66
C GLN A 331 5.74 21.83 -2.20
N GLN A 332 5.18 21.05 -1.25
CA GLN A 332 5.28 21.40 0.18
C GLN A 332 6.73 21.31 0.70
N SER A 333 7.55 20.36 0.18
CA SER A 333 8.98 20.28 0.52
C SER A 333 9.75 21.51 0.08
N ALA A 334 9.53 21.98 -1.15
CA ALA A 334 10.21 23.16 -1.69
C ALA A 334 9.79 24.46 -1.00
N ALA A 335 8.49 24.61 -0.68
CA ALA A 335 8.01 25.77 0.07
C ALA A 335 8.52 25.80 1.51
N MET A 336 8.67 24.62 2.14
CA MET A 336 9.28 24.49 3.47
C MET A 336 10.77 24.88 3.45
N GLU A 337 11.52 24.42 2.45
CA GLU A 337 12.93 24.80 2.28
C GLU A 337 13.11 26.31 2.05
N ALA A 338 12.24 26.93 1.24
CA ALA A 338 12.26 28.38 1.01
C ALA A 338 11.96 29.19 2.28
N TRP A 339 11.00 28.74 3.11
CA TRP A 339 10.67 29.38 4.38
C TRP A 339 11.82 29.27 5.40
N LEU A 340 12.42 28.09 5.53
CA LEU A 340 13.56 27.87 6.44
C LEU A 340 14.80 28.66 6.00
N SER A 341 15.05 28.76 4.69
CA SER A 341 16.14 29.57 4.14
C SER A 341 15.92 31.06 4.40
N TRP A 342 14.68 31.56 4.28
CA TRP A 342 14.36 32.95 4.58
C TRP A 342 14.51 33.25 6.07
N LEU A 343 14.03 32.37 6.94
CA LEU A 343 14.19 32.49 8.40
C LEU A 343 15.67 32.56 8.81
N GLY A 344 16.53 31.73 8.22
CA GLY A 344 17.96 31.72 8.52
C GLY A 344 18.71 32.99 8.09
N ALA A 345 18.11 33.80 7.22
CA ALA A 345 18.67 35.07 6.75
C ALA A 345 18.14 36.30 7.50
N GLN A 346 17.20 36.13 8.45
CA GLN A 346 16.65 37.25 9.20
C GLN A 346 17.49 37.61 10.44
N PRO A 347 17.64 38.91 10.75
CA PRO A 347 18.41 39.36 11.91
C PRO A 347 17.67 39.20 13.26
N SER A 348 16.34 39.07 13.25
CA SER A 348 15.53 38.84 14.46
C SER A 348 15.25 37.36 14.66
N ALA A 349 15.34 36.88 15.90
CA ALA A 349 14.92 35.52 16.29
C ALA A 349 13.43 35.46 16.69
N ASN A 350 12.74 36.61 16.75
CA ASN A 350 11.34 36.67 17.16
C ASN A 350 10.42 36.33 15.98
N LEU A 351 9.95 35.08 15.95
CA LEU A 351 9.05 34.57 14.91
C LEU A 351 7.79 35.44 14.70
N THR A 352 7.30 36.10 15.75
CA THR A 352 6.11 36.95 15.70
C THR A 352 6.35 38.21 14.85
N GLU A 353 7.52 38.83 14.98
CA GLU A 353 7.92 39.99 14.18
C GLU A 353 8.21 39.59 12.73
N LEU A 354 8.84 38.41 12.54
CA LEU A 354 9.14 37.89 11.22
C LEU A 354 7.88 37.54 10.42
N LEU A 355 6.86 36.98 11.06
CA LEU A 355 5.60 36.66 10.41
C LEU A 355 4.71 37.88 10.12
N GLN A 356 4.97 39.04 10.76
CA GLN A 356 4.31 40.30 10.39
C GLN A 356 4.81 40.85 9.05
N SER A 357 6.01 40.44 8.60
CA SER A 357 6.50 40.77 7.26
C SER A 357 5.66 40.04 6.20
N PRO A 358 5.17 40.74 5.15
CA PRO A 358 4.42 40.11 4.06
C PRO A 358 5.18 38.93 3.44
N VAL A 359 6.49 39.09 3.24
CA VAL A 359 7.36 38.05 2.65
C VAL A 359 7.49 36.83 3.57
N GLY A 360 7.65 37.07 4.88
CA GLY A 360 7.73 36.00 5.87
C GLY A 360 6.44 35.21 5.99
N TRP A 361 5.30 35.90 5.95
CA TRP A 361 3.98 35.28 5.97
C TRP A 361 3.70 34.45 4.71
N GLU A 362 4.03 34.94 3.52
CA GLU A 362 3.78 34.20 2.28
C GLU A 362 4.56 32.89 2.21
N LEU A 363 5.82 32.91 2.64
CA LEU A 363 6.66 31.72 2.70
C LEU A 363 6.15 30.72 3.75
N TYR A 364 5.77 31.22 4.94
CA TYR A 364 5.14 30.39 5.97
C TYR A 364 3.85 29.75 5.48
N ARG A 365 2.98 30.53 4.84
CA ARG A 365 1.71 30.09 4.25
C ARG A 365 1.97 29.01 3.19
N ALA A 366 2.92 29.21 2.30
CA ALA A 366 3.26 28.22 1.27
C ALA A 366 3.81 26.90 1.87
N ALA A 367 4.60 26.99 2.94
CA ALA A 367 5.16 25.84 3.64
C ALA A 367 4.11 25.05 4.44
N MET A 368 3.20 25.75 5.13
CA MET A 368 2.31 25.18 6.14
C MET A 368 0.88 24.93 5.64
N SER A 369 0.47 25.55 4.53
CA SER A 369 -0.87 25.39 3.94
C SER A 369 -1.07 23.96 3.42
N LYS A 370 -2.22 23.37 3.78
CA LYS A 370 -2.67 22.08 3.22
C LYS A 370 -3.74 22.35 2.16
N PRO A 371 -3.78 21.61 1.04
CA PRO A 371 -4.70 21.89 -0.08
C PRO A 371 -6.20 21.76 0.24
N LYS A 372 -6.58 21.28 1.44
CA LYS A 372 -7.97 21.22 1.93
C LYS A 372 -8.28 22.24 3.04
N ARG A 373 -7.27 22.98 3.51
CA ARG A 373 -7.34 23.98 4.58
C ARG A 373 -6.24 25.03 4.33
N PRO A 374 -6.45 25.96 3.39
CA PRO A 374 -5.50 27.03 3.15
C PRO A 374 -5.39 27.94 4.37
N LEU A 375 -4.19 28.43 4.65
CA LEU A 375 -3.99 29.50 5.63
C LEU A 375 -4.40 30.85 5.02
N PRO A 376 -4.85 31.82 5.83
CA PRO A 376 -5.25 33.15 5.35
C PRO A 376 -4.16 33.86 4.55
N GLU A 377 -4.55 34.78 3.66
CA GLU A 377 -3.60 35.47 2.78
C GLU A 377 -2.68 36.44 3.53
N THR A 378 -3.12 36.94 4.68
CA THR A 378 -2.37 37.88 5.53
C THR A 378 -2.13 37.30 6.92
N TYR A 379 -1.04 37.71 7.56
CA TYR A 379 -0.71 37.32 8.94
C TYR A 379 -1.78 37.80 9.94
N GLU A 380 -2.33 38.99 9.75
CA GLU A 380 -3.47 39.48 10.54
C GLU A 380 -4.70 38.58 10.34
N GLY A 381 -4.95 38.09 9.13
CA GLY A 381 -5.99 37.09 8.87
C GLY A 381 -5.75 35.77 9.61
N PHE A 382 -4.48 35.35 9.74
CA PHE A 382 -4.10 34.18 10.53
C PHE A 382 -4.26 34.39 12.03
N LYS A 383 -3.87 35.55 12.55
CA LYS A 383 -4.08 35.93 13.95
C LYS A 383 -5.57 35.97 14.28
N ALA A 384 -6.39 36.54 13.40
CA ALA A 384 -7.85 36.51 13.52
C ALA A 384 -8.40 35.08 13.48
N LEU A 385 -7.86 34.21 12.62
CA LEU A 385 -8.22 32.79 12.58
C LEU A 385 -7.83 32.04 13.85
N GLU A 386 -6.66 32.32 14.41
CA GLU A 386 -6.19 31.70 15.65
C GLU A 386 -7.04 32.15 16.84
N GLN A 387 -7.33 33.45 16.94
CA GLN A 387 -8.23 34.03 17.94
C GLN A 387 -9.64 33.45 17.81
N ALA A 388 -10.21 33.39 16.61
CA ALA A 388 -11.53 32.81 16.38
C ALA A 388 -11.54 31.30 16.68
N THR A 389 -10.45 30.58 16.40
CA THR A 389 -10.33 29.15 16.72
C THR A 389 -10.24 28.93 18.23
N LYS A 390 -9.47 29.76 18.95
CA LYS A 390 -9.37 29.72 20.42
C LYS A 390 -10.71 30.06 21.06
N ALA A 391 -11.36 31.14 20.64
CA ALA A 391 -12.67 31.55 21.15
C ALA A 391 -13.74 30.49 20.90
N TRP A 392 -13.80 29.91 19.69
CA TRP A 392 -14.73 28.81 19.39
C TRP A 392 -14.43 27.55 20.22
N SER A 393 -13.16 27.22 20.45
CA SER A 393 -12.78 26.03 21.22
C SER A 393 -13.11 26.21 22.70
N ALA A 394 -12.79 27.37 23.28
CA ALA A 394 -13.15 27.71 24.66
C ALA A 394 -14.66 27.67 24.88
N TRP A 395 -15.44 28.25 23.96
CA TRP A 395 -16.91 28.20 24.00
C TRP A 395 -17.43 26.77 23.96
N ARG A 396 -16.86 25.91 23.10
CA ARG A 396 -17.24 24.49 23.01
C ARG A 396 -16.87 23.69 24.26
N GLU A 397 -15.75 24.01 24.89
CA GLU A 397 -15.30 23.36 26.13
C GLU A 397 -16.20 23.76 27.29
N GLU A 398 -16.52 25.04 27.44
CA GLU A 398 -17.36 25.58 28.51
C GLU A 398 -18.80 25.06 28.44
N HIS A 399 -19.38 24.96 27.24
CA HIS A 399 -20.78 24.57 27.07
C HIS A 399 -21.00 23.05 26.95
N HIS A 400 -19.93 22.23 27.05
CA HIS A 400 -19.91 20.75 27.05
C HIS A 400 -20.96 20.07 26.14
N GLY A 401 -21.23 20.65 24.97
CA GLY A 401 -22.39 20.31 24.16
C GLY A 401 -22.02 19.58 22.87
N ASN A 402 -23.00 18.85 22.33
CA ASN A 402 -22.95 18.39 20.95
C ASN A 402 -22.73 19.61 20.04
N PRO A 403 -21.85 19.55 19.02
CA PRO A 403 -21.59 20.69 18.14
C PRO A 403 -22.85 21.34 17.53
N VAL A 404 -23.99 20.65 17.46
CA VAL A 404 -25.27 21.23 17.03
C VAL A 404 -25.92 22.12 18.10
N THR A 405 -25.90 21.72 19.38
CA THR A 405 -26.52 22.51 20.46
C THR A 405 -25.75 23.80 20.71
N VAL A 406 -24.43 23.74 20.60
CA VAL A 406 -23.54 24.91 20.71
C VAL A 406 -23.74 25.93 19.57
N LEU A 407 -24.22 25.48 18.40
CA LEU A 407 -24.50 26.35 17.26
C LEU A 407 -25.91 26.98 17.27
N LYS A 408 -26.83 26.46 18.09
CA LYS A 408 -28.17 27.05 18.28
C LYS A 408 -28.11 28.34 19.10
N ASP A 409 -27.10 28.45 19.96
CA ASP A 409 -26.84 29.65 20.74
C ASP A 409 -26.41 30.81 19.84
N ALA A 410 -26.91 32.02 20.10
CA ALA A 410 -26.61 33.19 19.28
C ALA A 410 -25.13 33.60 19.37
N GLU A 411 -24.51 33.48 20.54
CA GLU A 411 -23.09 33.74 20.75
C GLU A 411 -22.23 32.63 20.13
N GLY A 412 -22.65 31.37 20.29
CA GLY A 412 -22.02 30.23 19.64
C GLY A 412 -22.04 30.34 18.11
N TRP A 413 -23.18 30.71 17.52
CA TRP A 413 -23.30 30.97 16.09
C TRP A 413 -22.39 32.10 15.63
N LYS A 414 -22.33 33.22 16.38
CA LYS A 414 -21.46 34.36 16.08
C LYS A 414 -19.98 33.97 16.09
N LEU A 415 -19.54 33.14 17.05
CA LEU A 415 -18.19 32.62 17.12
C LEU A 415 -17.88 31.66 15.97
N TYR A 416 -18.85 30.80 15.60
CA TYR A 416 -18.72 29.92 14.44
C TYR A 416 -18.66 30.69 13.11
N CYS A 417 -19.50 31.71 12.92
CA CYS A 417 -19.43 32.63 11.78
C CYS A 417 -18.07 33.33 11.70
N SER A 418 -17.56 33.81 12.83
CA SER A 418 -16.24 34.44 12.89
C SER A 418 -15.13 33.46 12.48
N LEU A 419 -15.21 32.20 12.96
CA LEU A 419 -14.28 31.15 12.58
C LEU A 419 -14.35 30.79 11.09
N MET A 420 -15.56 30.67 10.53
CA MET A 420 -15.75 30.29 9.13
C MET A 420 -15.34 31.42 8.18
N ARG A 421 -15.67 32.68 8.51
CA ARG A 421 -15.16 33.86 7.79
C ARG A 421 -13.64 33.95 7.83
N ALA A 422 -13.02 33.71 9.00
CA ALA A 422 -11.56 33.68 9.12
C ALA A 422 -10.90 32.53 8.33
N ARG A 423 -11.67 31.49 7.96
CA ARG A 423 -11.24 30.40 7.06
C ARG A 423 -11.52 30.68 5.57
N GLY A 424 -12.08 31.85 5.24
CA GLY A 424 -12.52 32.17 3.88
C GLY A 424 -13.73 31.35 3.42
N VAL A 425 -14.54 30.84 4.35
CA VAL A 425 -15.78 30.11 4.04
C VAL A 425 -16.96 31.03 4.32
N GLU A 426 -17.67 31.39 3.25
CA GLU A 426 -18.95 32.08 3.36
C GLU A 426 -20.00 31.12 3.90
N ILE A 427 -20.60 31.50 5.03
CA ILE A 427 -21.77 30.83 5.61
C ILE A 427 -22.88 31.88 5.79
N PRO A 428 -24.15 31.45 5.82
CA PRO A 428 -25.29 32.35 6.01
C PRO A 428 -25.20 33.16 7.32
N ALA A 429 -25.90 34.30 7.36
CA ALA A 429 -25.80 35.23 8.48
C ALA A 429 -26.47 34.67 9.74
N THR A 430 -27.51 33.85 9.56
CA THR A 430 -28.26 33.25 10.67
C THR A 430 -28.17 31.74 10.66
N TYR A 431 -28.29 31.15 11.85
CA TYR A 431 -28.37 29.70 12.03
C TYR A 431 -29.57 29.10 11.26
N ALA A 432 -30.69 29.85 11.20
CA ALA A 432 -31.89 29.45 10.46
C ALA A 432 -31.64 29.28 8.96
N GLU A 433 -30.94 30.22 8.32
CA GLU A 433 -30.57 30.10 6.90
C GLU A 433 -29.58 28.97 6.65
N TRP A 434 -28.64 28.75 7.58
CA TRP A 434 -27.70 27.64 7.49
C TRP A 434 -28.39 26.28 7.59
N LEU A 435 -29.44 26.17 8.40
CA LEU A 435 -30.30 24.98 8.49
C LEU A 435 -31.08 24.70 7.20
N LEU A 436 -31.35 25.69 6.35
CA LEU A 436 -32.02 25.47 5.06
C LEU A 436 -31.12 24.67 4.09
N MET A 437 -29.82 24.59 4.35
CA MET A 437 -28.90 23.79 3.54
C MET A 437 -29.17 22.27 3.74
N PRO A 438 -29.46 21.50 2.66
CA PRO A 438 -29.85 20.09 2.78
C PRO A 438 -28.84 19.18 3.50
N GLN A 439 -27.56 19.52 3.46
CA GLN A 439 -26.51 18.76 4.17
C GLN A 439 -26.50 19.06 5.66
N GLN A 440 -26.77 20.29 6.07
CA GLN A 440 -26.72 20.72 7.47
C GLN A 440 -28.01 20.32 8.19
N ARG A 441 -29.15 20.44 7.51
CA ARG A 441 -30.44 19.93 7.99
C ARG A 441 -30.37 18.46 8.39
N ALA A 442 -29.74 17.62 7.55
CA ALA A 442 -29.61 16.18 7.82
C ALA A 442 -28.81 15.88 9.09
N ILE A 443 -27.75 16.62 9.35
CA ILE A 443 -26.87 16.40 10.51
C ILE A 443 -27.55 16.89 11.78
N VAL A 444 -28.22 18.04 11.73
CA VAL A 444 -28.95 18.59 12.87
C VAL A 444 -30.10 17.66 13.22
N ALA A 445 -30.92 17.25 12.25
CA ALA A 445 -32.02 16.33 12.49
C ALA A 445 -31.52 14.95 12.99
N ALA A 446 -30.43 14.41 12.42
CA ALA A 446 -29.83 13.17 12.91
C ALA A 446 -29.31 13.31 14.35
N THR A 447 -28.75 14.47 14.68
CA THR A 447 -28.21 14.75 16.02
C THR A 447 -29.31 14.85 17.05
N GLU A 448 -30.36 15.63 16.76
CA GLU A 448 -31.52 15.79 17.63
C GLU A 448 -32.22 14.45 17.86
N TRP A 449 -32.39 13.67 16.78
CA TRP A 449 -32.93 12.32 16.87
C TRP A 449 -32.09 11.42 17.77
N VAL A 450 -30.77 11.38 17.57
CA VAL A 450 -29.86 10.53 18.37
C VAL A 450 -29.88 10.94 19.83
N GLN A 451 -29.79 12.23 20.15
CA GLN A 451 -29.85 12.72 21.53
C GLN A 451 -31.17 12.36 22.21
N PHE A 452 -32.28 12.61 21.51
CA PHE A 452 -33.62 12.26 22.01
C PHE A 452 -33.75 10.76 22.25
N ARG A 453 -33.23 9.94 21.33
CA ARG A 453 -33.28 8.48 21.38
C ARG A 453 -32.40 7.90 22.49
N GLU A 454 -31.20 8.45 22.70
CA GLU A 454 -30.26 8.02 23.74
C GLU A 454 -30.84 8.24 25.15
N GLN A 455 -31.51 9.37 25.38
CA GLN A 455 -32.20 9.64 26.65
C GLN A 455 -33.33 8.64 26.95
N ARG A 456 -33.88 8.01 25.91
CA ARG A 456 -34.99 7.04 26.01
C ARG A 456 -34.59 5.65 25.55
N ALA A 457 -33.30 5.30 25.65
CA ALA A 457 -32.73 4.05 25.12
C ALA A 457 -33.50 2.78 25.52
N GLN A 458 -34.08 2.78 26.73
CA GLN A 458 -34.82 1.65 27.30
C GLN A 458 -36.22 1.41 26.70
N GLN A 459 -36.81 2.40 26.01
CA GLN A 459 -38.13 2.24 25.40
C GLN A 459 -38.02 1.66 23.98
N PRO A 460 -38.87 0.68 23.60
CA PRO A 460 -38.95 0.18 22.24
C PRO A 460 -39.30 1.29 21.24
N LEU A 461 -38.62 1.30 20.08
CA LEU A 461 -38.78 2.38 19.10
C LEU A 461 -40.22 2.53 18.61
N MET A 462 -40.88 1.42 18.27
CA MET A 462 -42.25 1.44 17.75
C MET A 462 -43.25 1.93 18.79
N GLN A 463 -43.02 1.60 20.07
CA GLN A 463 -43.85 2.09 21.16
C GLN A 463 -43.66 3.60 21.36
N LEU A 464 -42.41 4.05 21.38
CA LEU A 464 -42.04 5.46 21.54
C LEU A 464 -42.61 6.34 20.41
N LEU A 465 -42.49 5.91 19.15
CA LEU A 465 -43.03 6.63 18.00
C LEU A 465 -44.57 6.65 17.96
N GLY A 466 -45.23 5.65 18.56
CA GLY A 466 -46.69 5.58 18.65
C GLY A 466 -47.28 6.35 19.85
N SER A 467 -46.51 6.57 20.91
CA SER A 467 -46.97 7.21 22.15
C SER A 467 -46.52 8.67 22.31
N ASP A 468 -45.45 9.09 21.64
CA ASP A 468 -44.87 10.43 21.76
C ASP A 468 -44.86 11.14 20.39
N GLU A 469 -45.72 12.14 20.23
CA GLU A 469 -45.79 12.95 19.01
C GLU A 469 -44.46 13.67 18.72
N THR A 470 -43.71 14.02 19.75
CA THR A 470 -42.40 14.66 19.62
C THR A 470 -41.40 13.69 19.03
N ALA A 471 -41.44 12.42 19.45
CA ALA A 471 -40.62 11.36 18.89
C ALA A 471 -40.92 11.14 17.41
N TRP A 472 -42.21 11.06 17.05
CA TRP A 472 -42.64 10.91 15.65
C TRP A 472 -42.18 12.08 14.77
N LYS A 473 -42.36 13.32 15.24
CA LYS A 473 -41.92 14.54 14.53
C LYS A 473 -40.40 14.56 14.31
N LEU A 474 -39.61 14.28 15.35
CA LEU A 474 -38.13 14.25 15.24
C LEU A 474 -37.66 13.15 14.28
N PHE A 475 -38.31 11.99 14.31
CA PHE A 475 -38.00 10.89 13.41
C PHE A 475 -38.34 11.23 11.95
N CYS A 476 -39.51 11.81 11.68
CA CYS A 476 -39.89 12.28 10.35
C CYS A 476 -38.92 13.34 9.83
N ASN A 477 -38.59 14.34 10.65
CA ASN A 477 -37.64 15.38 10.29
C ASN A 477 -36.26 14.82 9.90
N PHE A 478 -35.79 13.77 10.58
CA PHE A 478 -34.54 13.09 10.24
C PHE A 478 -34.64 12.34 8.90
N ILE A 479 -35.68 11.52 8.71
CA ILE A 479 -35.85 10.69 7.50
C ILE A 479 -36.08 11.57 6.25
N GLU A 480 -36.83 12.66 6.38
CA GLU A 480 -36.99 13.66 5.33
C GLU A 480 -35.68 14.37 5.01
N ALA A 481 -34.88 14.71 6.01
CA ALA A 481 -33.61 15.42 5.80
C ALA A 481 -32.56 14.55 5.08
N ILE A 482 -32.62 13.22 5.19
CA ILE A 482 -31.80 12.29 4.39
C ILE A 482 -32.38 12.01 2.99
N GLY A 483 -33.53 12.62 2.66
CA GLY A 483 -34.13 12.63 1.33
C GLY A 483 -35.23 11.59 1.10
N THR A 484 -35.91 11.12 2.15
CA THR A 484 -37.02 10.16 2.04
C THR A 484 -38.26 10.69 2.76
N SER A 485 -39.42 10.70 2.12
CA SER A 485 -40.68 11.12 2.75
C SER A 485 -41.30 9.98 3.55
N LEU A 486 -41.80 10.27 4.76
CA LEU A 486 -42.63 9.36 5.54
C LEU A 486 -44.12 9.76 5.45
N PRO A 487 -45.06 8.83 5.69
CA PRO A 487 -46.48 9.15 5.87
C PRO A 487 -46.70 10.17 7.00
N ALA A 488 -47.83 10.88 6.96
CA ALA A 488 -48.12 11.94 7.94
C ALA A 488 -48.33 11.39 9.37
N THR A 489 -48.85 10.17 9.49
CA THR A 489 -49.15 9.54 10.78
C THR A 489 -48.35 8.26 11.01
N PHE A 490 -48.01 7.99 12.27
CA PHE A 490 -47.33 6.74 12.64
C PHE A 490 -48.14 5.50 12.28
N LYS A 491 -49.47 5.55 12.40
CA LYS A 491 -50.37 4.42 12.10
C LYS A 491 -50.30 3.97 10.63
N GLU A 492 -50.14 4.92 9.70
CA GLU A 492 -49.96 4.61 8.28
C GLU A 492 -48.58 4.04 7.98
N TRP A 493 -47.56 4.50 8.70
CA TRP A 493 -46.19 4.05 8.50
C TRP A 493 -45.89 2.69 9.13
N GLN A 494 -46.56 2.36 10.24
CA GLN A 494 -46.26 1.18 11.07
C GLN A 494 -46.22 -0.13 10.28
N SER A 495 -47.17 -0.35 9.36
CA SER A 495 -47.27 -1.58 8.57
C SER A 495 -46.17 -1.73 7.51
N GLY A 496 -45.53 -0.62 7.09
CA GLY A 496 -44.49 -0.58 6.07
C GLY A 496 -43.10 -0.16 6.58
N ALA A 497 -42.91 -0.06 7.91
CA ALA A 497 -41.74 0.57 8.53
C ALA A 497 -40.39 -0.03 8.07
N SER A 498 -40.28 -1.36 7.99
CA SER A 498 -39.05 -2.06 7.60
C SER A 498 -38.66 -1.81 6.14
N GLU A 499 -39.65 -1.76 5.24
CA GLU A 499 -39.45 -1.52 3.82
C GLU A 499 -39.16 -0.04 3.54
N SER A 500 -39.90 0.86 4.19
CA SER A 500 -39.67 2.30 4.16
C SER A 500 -38.23 2.66 4.56
N LEU A 501 -37.71 2.09 5.66
CA LEU A 501 -36.33 2.36 6.10
C LEU A 501 -35.26 1.67 5.24
N ALA A 502 -35.57 0.51 4.64
CA ALA A 502 -34.67 -0.13 3.68
C ALA A 502 -34.52 0.72 2.41
N ASN A 503 -35.64 1.28 1.93
CA ASN A 503 -35.67 2.22 0.80
C ASN A 503 -34.94 3.52 1.14
N ALA A 504 -35.14 4.08 2.35
CA ALA A 504 -34.38 5.24 2.82
C ALA A 504 -32.87 4.98 2.83
N GLN A 505 -32.44 3.80 3.28
CA GLN A 505 -31.02 3.41 3.26
C GLN A 505 -30.46 3.24 1.84
N ALA A 506 -31.24 2.68 0.91
CA ALA A 506 -30.83 2.54 -0.49
C ALA A 506 -30.75 3.90 -1.19
N ALA A 507 -31.78 4.74 -1.05
CA ALA A 507 -31.86 6.10 -1.58
C ALA A 507 -30.68 6.94 -1.07
N TRP A 508 -30.42 6.91 0.24
CA TRP A 508 -29.33 7.64 0.86
C TRP A 508 -27.94 7.21 0.36
N ARG A 509 -27.72 5.91 0.10
CA ARG A 509 -26.47 5.38 -0.50
C ARG A 509 -26.32 5.72 -1.98
N SER A 510 -27.43 5.79 -2.70
CA SER A 510 -27.46 6.09 -4.14
C SER A 510 -27.37 7.58 -4.45
N SER A 511 -27.72 8.43 -3.47
CA SER A 511 -27.62 9.88 -3.62
C SER A 511 -26.17 10.26 -3.88
N SER A 512 -25.89 10.75 -5.08
CA SER A 512 -24.60 11.25 -5.55
C SER A 512 -24.22 12.58 -4.87
N ARG A 513 -24.47 12.72 -3.57
CA ARG A 513 -23.97 13.85 -2.79
C ARG A 513 -22.47 13.70 -2.70
N SER A 514 -21.75 14.72 -3.16
CA SER A 514 -20.28 14.82 -3.24
C SER A 514 -19.53 14.67 -1.90
N ALA A 515 -20.24 14.41 -0.80
CA ALA A 515 -19.71 14.16 0.52
C ALA A 515 -20.17 12.79 1.03
N ALA A 516 -19.22 11.96 1.46
CA ALA A 516 -19.53 10.70 2.11
C ALA A 516 -20.45 10.93 3.33
N PRO A 517 -21.41 10.03 3.59
CA PRO A 517 -22.36 10.17 4.69
C PRO A 517 -21.64 10.35 6.02
N ARG A 518 -22.08 11.31 6.85
CA ARG A 518 -21.45 11.55 8.14
C ARG A 518 -21.79 10.43 9.11
N ARG A 519 -20.87 10.14 10.03
CA ARG A 519 -20.96 8.98 10.93
C ARG A 519 -22.23 8.97 11.79
N ILE A 520 -22.71 10.13 12.23
CA ILE A 520 -23.92 10.23 13.06
C ILE A 520 -25.20 9.90 12.28
N GLU A 521 -25.29 10.31 11.01
CA GLU A 521 -26.39 9.94 10.11
C GLU A 521 -26.41 8.42 9.86
N VAL A 522 -25.22 7.81 9.69
CA VAL A 522 -25.08 6.34 9.53
C VAL A 522 -25.57 5.62 10.77
N PHE A 523 -25.21 6.11 11.95
CA PHE A 523 -25.63 5.53 13.22
C PHE A 523 -27.15 5.63 13.40
N ALA A 524 -27.72 6.84 13.28
CA ALA A 524 -29.15 7.11 13.44
C ALA A 524 -30.01 6.18 12.57
N LEU A 525 -29.70 6.09 11.27
CA LEU A 525 -30.46 5.26 10.34
C LEU A 525 -30.32 3.76 10.63
N ARG A 526 -29.12 3.31 11.01
CA ARG A 526 -28.88 1.90 11.35
C ARG A 526 -29.53 1.49 12.66
N GLN A 527 -29.53 2.39 13.66
CA GLN A 527 -30.20 2.17 14.92
C GLN A 527 -31.71 2.01 14.71
N ALA A 528 -32.32 2.88 13.89
CA ALA A 528 -33.74 2.76 13.53
C ALA A 528 -34.06 1.45 12.81
N ILE A 529 -33.28 1.08 11.79
CA ILE A 529 -33.47 -0.17 11.04
C ILE A 529 -33.35 -1.39 11.96
N ALA A 530 -32.34 -1.41 12.83
CA ALA A 530 -32.14 -2.53 13.74
C ALA A 530 -33.31 -2.66 14.72
N GLN A 531 -33.78 -1.54 15.29
CA GLN A 531 -34.89 -1.53 16.25
C GLN A 531 -36.25 -1.88 15.63
N VAL A 532 -36.51 -1.52 14.37
CA VAL A 532 -37.72 -1.96 13.65
C VAL A 532 -37.68 -3.46 13.31
N ARG A 533 -36.47 -4.05 13.24
CA ARG A 533 -36.25 -5.46 12.92
C ARG A 533 -35.97 -6.34 14.14
N ASP A 534 -36.07 -5.78 15.34
CA ASP A 534 -35.67 -6.43 16.60
C ASP A 534 -34.24 -7.02 16.56
N GLU A 535 -33.32 -6.35 15.86
CA GLU A 535 -31.90 -6.71 15.79
C GLU A 535 -31.08 -5.98 16.87
N ALA A 536 -30.13 -6.67 17.50
CA ALA A 536 -29.21 -6.07 18.47
C ALA A 536 -28.31 -5.00 17.83
N PHE A 537 -28.27 -3.81 18.42
CA PHE A 537 -27.47 -2.67 17.96
C PHE A 537 -27.01 -1.81 19.15
N PRO A 538 -25.82 -1.16 19.09
CA PRO A 538 -25.36 -0.27 20.18
C PRO A 538 -26.39 0.80 20.52
N ALA A 539 -26.61 1.01 21.82
CA ALA A 539 -27.65 1.92 22.30
C ALA A 539 -27.22 3.39 22.16
N THR A 540 -25.91 3.66 22.21
CA THR A 540 -25.35 5.02 22.11
C THR A 540 -24.40 5.15 20.93
N TYR A 541 -24.26 6.39 20.44
CA TYR A 541 -23.35 6.73 19.37
C TYR A 541 -21.89 6.52 19.77
N GLU A 542 -21.54 6.77 21.03
CA GLU A 542 -20.19 6.50 21.56
C GLU A 542 -19.84 5.02 21.58
N GLU A 543 -20.76 4.16 22.04
CA GLU A 543 -20.57 2.71 22.03
C GLU A 543 -20.38 2.19 20.61
N TRP A 544 -21.16 2.73 19.66
CA TRP A 544 -21.01 2.42 18.24
C TRP A 544 -19.64 2.82 17.68
N LEU A 545 -19.10 3.98 18.07
CA LEU A 545 -17.76 4.41 17.67
C LEU A 545 -16.64 3.53 18.25
N ARG A 546 -16.84 2.99 19.47
CA ARG A 546 -15.89 2.06 20.12
C ARG A 546 -16.01 0.63 19.58
N THR A 547 -17.13 0.29 18.94
CA THR A 547 -17.39 -1.06 18.42
C THR A 547 -16.57 -1.34 17.14
N PRO A 548 -15.75 -2.42 17.10
CA PRO A 548 -14.97 -2.76 15.91
C PRO A 548 -15.86 -2.95 14.68
N GLY A 549 -15.50 -2.35 13.54
CA GLY A 549 -16.31 -2.36 12.31
C GLY A 549 -16.62 -3.75 11.73
N SER A 550 -15.99 -4.81 12.23
CA SER A 550 -16.34 -6.22 11.93
C SER A 550 -17.63 -6.69 12.62
N LYS A 551 -17.99 -6.13 13.78
CA LYS A 551 -19.25 -6.43 14.50
C LYS A 551 -20.46 -5.66 13.92
N LEU A 552 -20.21 -4.50 13.29
CA LEU A 552 -21.25 -3.60 12.75
C LEU A 552 -21.63 -3.85 11.27
N ARG A 553 -21.01 -4.84 10.60
CA ARG A 553 -21.39 -5.24 9.23
C ARG A 553 -22.40 -6.38 9.30
N ASN A 554 -23.68 -6.00 9.29
CA ASN A 554 -24.90 -6.79 9.02
C ASN A 554 -24.77 -8.32 9.14
N ASN A 555 -25.54 -8.88 10.07
CA ASN A 555 -25.86 -10.31 10.20
C ASN A 555 -26.46 -10.96 8.92
N GLN A 556 -26.87 -10.16 7.93
CA GLN A 556 -27.48 -10.64 6.68
C GLN A 556 -26.49 -10.83 5.51
N ALA A 557 -25.42 -10.03 5.38
CA ALA A 557 -24.37 -10.33 4.38
C ALA A 557 -23.50 -11.52 4.83
N THR A 558 -23.49 -11.79 6.13
CA THR A 558 -23.00 -13.02 6.74
C THR A 558 -23.94 -14.19 6.52
N SER A 559 -25.27 -14.02 6.38
CA SER A 559 -26.18 -15.16 6.16
C SER A 559 -25.90 -15.90 4.84
N TRP A 560 -25.76 -15.22 3.70
CA TRP A 560 -25.33 -15.87 2.44
C TRP A 560 -23.95 -16.51 2.57
N LYS A 561 -22.97 -15.81 3.15
CA LYS A 561 -21.60 -16.36 3.29
C LYS A 561 -21.56 -17.56 4.22
N SER A 562 -22.31 -17.54 5.30
CA SER A 562 -22.43 -18.63 6.28
C SER A 562 -23.23 -19.79 5.71
N TRP A 563 -24.32 -19.52 4.99
CA TRP A 563 -25.08 -20.54 4.27
C TRP A 563 -24.23 -21.19 3.17
N ARG A 564 -23.47 -20.40 2.40
CA ARG A 564 -22.56 -20.91 1.37
C ARG A 564 -21.38 -21.72 1.92
N ARG A 565 -20.97 -21.47 3.17
CA ARG A 565 -19.97 -22.29 3.87
C ARG A 565 -20.55 -23.64 4.31
N ARG A 566 -21.85 -23.69 4.63
CA ARG A 566 -22.58 -24.92 4.98
C ARG A 566 -22.89 -25.79 3.77
N HIS A 567 -23.02 -25.18 2.58
CA HIS A 567 -23.29 -25.85 1.31
C HIS A 567 -22.12 -25.66 0.34
N PRO A 568 -21.00 -26.40 0.53
CA PRO A 568 -19.89 -26.41 -0.43
C PRO A 568 -20.30 -27.14 -1.72
N GLY A 569 -19.69 -26.76 -2.84
CA GLY A 569 -20.03 -27.30 -4.16
C GLY A 569 -20.08 -26.21 -5.22
N PRO A 570 -20.29 -26.51 -6.51
CA PRO A 570 -20.54 -25.52 -7.55
C PRO A 570 -21.71 -24.60 -7.15
N LEU A 571 -21.59 -23.28 -7.42
CA LEU A 571 -22.68 -22.34 -7.11
C LEU A 571 -24.00 -22.76 -7.78
N ALA A 572 -23.88 -23.38 -8.96
CA ALA A 572 -24.94 -24.02 -9.71
C ALA A 572 -25.82 -24.98 -8.91
N GLU A 573 -25.21 -25.99 -8.30
CA GLU A 573 -25.90 -27.06 -7.61
C GLU A 573 -26.48 -26.56 -6.30
N VAL A 574 -25.72 -25.68 -5.65
CA VAL A 574 -26.08 -25.09 -4.37
C VAL A 574 -27.26 -24.12 -4.51
N LEU A 575 -27.39 -23.42 -5.64
CA LEU A 575 -28.54 -22.55 -5.90
C LEU A 575 -29.80 -23.28 -6.41
N LYS A 576 -29.77 -24.61 -6.57
CA LYS A 576 -31.00 -25.40 -6.78
C LYS A 576 -31.86 -25.47 -5.52
N ASP A 577 -31.22 -25.30 -4.36
CA ASP A 577 -31.92 -25.16 -3.09
C ASP A 577 -32.61 -23.79 -3.03
N HIS A 578 -33.92 -23.80 -2.77
CA HIS A 578 -34.75 -22.61 -2.66
C HIS A 578 -34.23 -21.65 -1.58
N GLU A 579 -33.75 -22.17 -0.44
CA GLU A 579 -33.17 -21.33 0.63
C GLU A 579 -31.88 -20.64 0.15
N GLY A 580 -31.06 -21.36 -0.63
CA GLY A 580 -29.84 -20.85 -1.23
C GLY A 580 -30.09 -19.77 -2.27
N TRP A 581 -31.08 -20.00 -3.13
CA TRP A 581 -31.53 -19.06 -4.15
C TRP A 581 -31.99 -17.74 -3.54
N ASP A 582 -32.85 -17.79 -2.53
CA ASP A 582 -33.38 -16.59 -1.86
C ASP A 582 -32.27 -15.76 -1.19
N LEU A 583 -31.33 -16.42 -0.53
CA LEU A 583 -30.18 -15.76 0.10
C LEU A 583 -29.22 -15.15 -0.93
N TYR A 584 -29.09 -15.78 -2.10
CA TYR A 584 -28.28 -15.26 -3.19
C TYR A 584 -28.92 -14.06 -3.86
N VAL A 585 -30.23 -14.12 -4.14
CA VAL A 585 -31.04 -13.01 -4.65
C VAL A 585 -30.98 -11.81 -3.70
N LYS A 586 -31.21 -12.00 -2.40
CA LYS A 586 -31.09 -10.94 -1.38
C LYS A 586 -29.68 -10.35 -1.35
N LYS A 587 -28.63 -11.17 -1.52
CA LYS A 587 -27.24 -10.69 -1.59
C LYS A 587 -26.96 -9.87 -2.85
N LEU A 588 -27.57 -10.20 -3.99
CA LEU A 588 -27.47 -9.40 -5.23
C LEU A 588 -28.21 -8.06 -5.09
N GLN A 589 -29.42 -8.07 -4.51
CA GLN A 589 -30.20 -6.86 -4.18
C GLN A 589 -29.41 -5.89 -3.29
N LEU A 590 -28.85 -6.40 -2.17
CA LEU A 590 -28.03 -5.60 -1.25
C LEU A 590 -26.74 -5.07 -1.89
N GLY A 591 -26.25 -5.73 -2.95
CA GLY A 591 -25.07 -5.33 -3.71
C GLY A 591 -25.35 -4.35 -4.85
N GLY A 592 -26.63 -4.03 -5.13
CA GLY A 592 -27.04 -3.21 -6.27
C GLY A 592 -26.83 -3.88 -7.63
N ALA A 593 -26.71 -5.22 -7.69
CA ALA A 593 -26.59 -5.97 -8.94
C ALA A 593 -27.97 -6.35 -9.48
N SER A 594 -28.11 -6.50 -10.81
CA SER A 594 -29.33 -7.05 -11.40
C SER A 594 -29.63 -8.45 -10.85
N VAL A 595 -30.88 -8.64 -10.47
CA VAL A 595 -31.38 -9.85 -9.83
C VAL A 595 -32.10 -10.67 -10.89
N PRO A 596 -31.66 -11.91 -11.18
CA PRO A 596 -32.41 -12.81 -12.05
C PRO A 596 -33.77 -13.15 -11.42
N LEU A 597 -34.83 -13.23 -12.22
CA LEU A 597 -36.19 -13.52 -11.77
C LEU A 597 -36.35 -14.99 -11.37
N SER A 598 -35.56 -15.89 -11.96
CA SER A 598 -35.58 -17.32 -11.64
C SER A 598 -34.18 -17.95 -11.66
N TYR A 599 -34.07 -19.13 -11.05
CA TYR A 599 -32.86 -19.96 -11.12
C TYR A 599 -32.51 -20.32 -12.57
N GLU A 600 -33.53 -20.58 -13.40
CA GLU A 600 -33.38 -20.92 -14.82
C GLU A 600 -32.80 -19.76 -15.61
N GLU A 601 -33.27 -18.52 -15.38
CA GLU A 601 -32.68 -17.33 -16.01
C GLU A 601 -31.22 -17.12 -15.54
N TRP A 602 -30.93 -17.45 -14.29
CA TRP A 602 -29.55 -17.37 -13.78
C TRP A 602 -28.63 -18.46 -14.32
N MET A 603 -29.15 -19.65 -14.60
CA MET A 603 -28.41 -20.71 -15.31
C MET A 603 -27.86 -20.17 -16.63
N ASP A 604 -28.66 -19.37 -17.34
CA ASP A 604 -28.31 -18.81 -18.65
C ASP A 604 -27.54 -17.48 -18.58
N SER A 605 -27.38 -16.91 -17.38
CA SER A 605 -26.77 -15.61 -17.19
C SER A 605 -25.29 -15.54 -17.65
N PRO A 606 -24.85 -14.41 -18.24
CA PRO A 606 -23.45 -14.19 -18.62
C PRO A 606 -22.49 -14.29 -17.42
N GLN A 607 -22.96 -13.94 -16.23
CA GLN A 607 -22.19 -14.00 -14.99
C GLN A 607 -21.83 -15.45 -14.61
N ARG A 608 -22.74 -16.39 -14.85
CA ARG A 608 -22.49 -17.80 -14.62
C ARG A 608 -21.54 -18.39 -15.65
N ARG A 609 -21.74 -18.11 -16.94
CA ARG A 609 -20.83 -18.54 -18.01
C ARG A 609 -19.38 -18.11 -17.72
N ARG A 610 -19.19 -16.88 -17.21
CA ARG A 610 -17.90 -16.38 -16.70
C ARG A 610 -17.30 -17.21 -15.57
N GLN A 611 -18.09 -17.53 -14.56
CA GLN A 611 -17.62 -18.31 -13.40
C GLN A 611 -17.26 -19.74 -13.80
N GLU A 612 -18.10 -20.37 -14.63
CA GLU A 612 -17.88 -21.73 -15.08
C GLU A 612 -16.63 -21.85 -15.96
N ALA A 613 -16.45 -20.95 -16.93
CA ALA A 613 -15.26 -20.91 -17.76
C ALA A 613 -13.99 -20.64 -16.92
N SER A 614 -14.07 -19.74 -15.92
CA SER A 614 -12.97 -19.48 -14.98
C SER A 614 -12.63 -20.69 -14.11
N MET A 615 -13.64 -21.43 -13.65
CA MET A 615 -13.44 -22.65 -12.86
C MET A 615 -12.82 -23.77 -13.69
N LYS A 616 -13.34 -24.02 -14.91
CA LYS A 616 -12.80 -25.04 -15.82
C LYS A 616 -11.34 -24.75 -16.15
N TRP A 617 -11.01 -23.49 -16.48
CA TRP A 617 -9.62 -23.06 -16.66
C TRP A 617 -8.77 -23.24 -15.40
N ALA A 618 -9.27 -22.86 -14.22
CA ALA A 618 -8.52 -23.01 -12.97
C ALA A 618 -8.26 -24.47 -12.59
N LEU A 619 -9.22 -25.37 -12.84
CA LEU A 619 -9.07 -26.82 -12.63
C LEU A 619 -8.04 -27.41 -13.58
N TRP A 620 -8.14 -27.07 -14.88
CA TRP A 620 -7.14 -27.44 -15.88
C TRP A 620 -5.75 -26.99 -15.47
N ARG A 621 -5.62 -25.73 -15.06
CA ARG A 621 -4.34 -25.14 -14.66
C ARG A 621 -3.73 -25.75 -13.40
N ARG A 622 -4.56 -26.31 -12.50
CA ARG A 622 -4.07 -27.01 -11.31
C ARG A 622 -3.48 -28.38 -11.66
N LYS A 623 -4.10 -29.08 -12.62
CA LYS A 623 -3.63 -30.37 -13.13
C LYS A 623 -2.39 -30.18 -14.02
N ASN A 624 -2.44 -29.22 -14.94
CA ASN A 624 -1.37 -28.91 -15.88
C ASN A 624 -0.49 -27.77 -15.37
N ARG A 625 0.55 -28.15 -14.61
CA ARG A 625 1.60 -27.25 -14.10
C ARG A 625 2.65 -27.00 -15.19
N GLY A 626 3.32 -25.86 -15.15
CA GLY A 626 4.29 -25.44 -16.17
C GLY A 626 4.10 -23.98 -16.60
N PRO A 627 4.98 -23.40 -17.42
CA PRO A 627 4.80 -22.08 -18.02
C PRO A 627 3.44 -21.90 -18.71
N MET A 628 2.93 -20.68 -18.73
CA MET A 628 1.62 -20.41 -19.35
C MET A 628 1.59 -20.77 -20.84
N LEU A 629 2.73 -20.66 -21.54
CA LEU A 629 2.85 -21.00 -22.95
C LEU A 629 2.65 -22.50 -23.21
N GLU A 630 3.25 -23.38 -22.40
CA GLU A 630 3.12 -24.83 -22.58
C GLU A 630 1.70 -25.30 -22.27
N VAL A 631 1.09 -24.73 -21.23
CA VAL A 631 -0.30 -25.05 -20.86
C VAL A 631 -1.30 -24.58 -21.90
N LEU A 632 -0.96 -23.54 -22.67
CA LEU A 632 -1.82 -22.98 -23.72
C LEU A 632 -1.49 -23.51 -25.11
N GLN A 633 -0.35 -24.18 -25.30
CA GLN A 633 -0.03 -24.91 -26.53
C GLN A 633 -0.89 -26.16 -26.67
N ASP A 634 -1.33 -26.73 -25.55
CA ASP A 634 -2.35 -27.78 -25.53
C ASP A 634 -3.68 -27.23 -26.08
N PRO A 635 -4.26 -27.86 -27.12
CA PRO A 635 -5.54 -27.44 -27.71
C PRO A 635 -6.68 -27.35 -26.69
N GLU A 636 -6.73 -28.25 -25.71
CA GLU A 636 -7.74 -28.23 -24.65
C GLU A 636 -7.50 -27.07 -23.67
N GLY A 637 -6.24 -26.84 -23.32
CA GLY A 637 -5.84 -25.70 -22.49
C GLY A 637 -6.17 -24.36 -23.14
N TRP A 638 -5.88 -24.24 -24.44
CA TRP A 638 -6.23 -23.07 -25.24
C TRP A 638 -7.74 -22.84 -25.26
N LYS A 639 -8.53 -23.88 -25.57
CA LYS A 639 -10.00 -23.81 -25.62
C LYS A 639 -10.61 -23.34 -24.29
N LEU A 640 -10.08 -23.82 -23.17
CA LEU A 640 -10.55 -23.39 -21.83
C LEU A 640 -10.13 -21.95 -21.51
N TYR A 641 -8.94 -21.54 -21.93
CA TYR A 641 -8.45 -20.18 -21.74
C TYR A 641 -9.20 -19.16 -22.60
N SER A 642 -9.44 -19.48 -23.87
CA SER A 642 -10.20 -18.64 -24.80
C SER A 642 -11.63 -18.50 -24.34
N ALA A 643 -12.31 -19.58 -23.94
CA ALA A 643 -13.66 -19.54 -23.37
C ALA A 643 -13.74 -18.70 -22.09
N MET A 644 -12.75 -18.81 -21.19
CA MET A 644 -12.68 -17.94 -20.00
C MET A 644 -12.50 -16.48 -20.39
N LYS A 645 -11.64 -16.20 -21.38
CA LYS A 645 -11.39 -14.84 -21.85
C LYS A 645 -12.61 -14.23 -22.53
N GLU A 646 -13.22 -14.94 -23.45
CA GLU A 646 -14.45 -14.55 -24.13
C GLU A 646 -15.56 -14.27 -23.12
N ALA A 647 -15.76 -15.16 -22.15
CA ALA A 647 -16.75 -14.92 -21.11
C ALA A 647 -16.45 -13.65 -20.30
N THR A 648 -15.18 -13.40 -19.95
CA THR A 648 -14.78 -12.28 -19.07
C THR A 648 -14.77 -10.92 -19.76
N SER A 649 -14.22 -10.84 -20.98
CA SER A 649 -14.06 -9.58 -21.72
C SER A 649 -15.11 -9.36 -22.82
N GLY A 650 -15.91 -10.37 -23.16
CA GLY A 650 -16.90 -10.27 -24.24
C GLY A 650 -16.29 -10.26 -25.65
N SER A 651 -14.98 -10.49 -25.77
CA SER A 651 -14.27 -10.56 -27.04
C SER A 651 -13.65 -11.95 -27.18
N PRO A 652 -13.88 -12.67 -28.30
CA PRO A 652 -13.24 -13.94 -28.54
C PRO A 652 -11.73 -13.77 -28.56
N CYS A 653 -11.00 -14.77 -28.07
CA CYS A 653 -9.54 -14.74 -28.14
C CYS A 653 -9.14 -15.17 -29.56
N GLU A 654 -8.44 -14.28 -30.28
CA GLU A 654 -7.62 -14.57 -31.47
C GLU A 654 -6.80 -15.87 -31.27
N GLN A 655 -6.53 -16.62 -32.35
CA GLN A 655 -5.94 -17.98 -32.29
C GLN A 655 -4.68 -18.05 -31.40
N PHE A 656 -4.30 -19.24 -30.91
CA PHE A 656 -3.14 -19.39 -30.01
C PHE A 656 -1.88 -18.71 -30.57
N GLU A 657 -1.66 -18.82 -31.88
CA GLU A 657 -0.52 -18.21 -32.58
C GLU A 657 -0.54 -16.67 -32.54
N GLU A 658 -1.70 -16.05 -32.74
CA GLU A 658 -1.90 -14.61 -32.63
C GLU A 658 -1.72 -14.13 -31.18
N TRP A 659 -2.27 -14.89 -30.22
CA TRP A 659 -2.10 -14.62 -28.80
C TRP A 659 -0.63 -14.72 -28.36
N GLN A 660 0.10 -15.73 -28.80
CA GLN A 660 1.52 -15.94 -28.50
C GLN A 660 2.36 -14.74 -28.97
N ASN A 661 2.00 -14.14 -30.09
CA ASN A 661 2.67 -12.97 -30.65
C ASN A 661 2.21 -11.63 -30.03
N SER A 662 1.16 -11.64 -29.21
CA SER A 662 0.63 -10.44 -28.56
C SER A 662 1.58 -9.83 -27.51
N VAL A 663 1.42 -8.53 -27.25
CA VAL A 663 2.10 -7.84 -26.13
C VAL A 663 1.73 -8.46 -24.77
N GLY A 664 0.53 -9.03 -24.66
CA GLY A 664 0.02 -9.66 -23.44
C GLY A 664 0.78 -10.95 -23.10
N ALA A 665 1.02 -11.81 -24.09
CA ALA A 665 1.80 -13.04 -23.93
C ALA A 665 3.27 -12.73 -23.58
N ARG A 666 3.90 -11.78 -24.30
CA ARG A 666 5.28 -11.35 -24.00
C ARG A 666 5.47 -10.83 -22.57
N LYS A 667 4.52 -10.01 -22.08
CA LYS A 667 4.55 -9.52 -20.68
C LYS A 667 4.42 -10.65 -19.66
N LYS A 668 3.67 -11.71 -19.97
CA LYS A 668 3.55 -12.88 -19.10
C LYS A 668 4.81 -13.75 -19.14
N ALA A 669 5.29 -14.08 -20.34
CA ALA A 669 6.54 -14.81 -20.55
C ALA A 669 7.73 -14.11 -19.88
N LEU A 670 7.81 -12.78 -19.95
CA LEU A 670 8.84 -12.01 -19.24
C LEU A 670 8.77 -12.16 -17.71
N ARG A 671 7.57 -12.19 -17.13
CA ARG A 671 7.43 -12.42 -15.67
C ARG A 671 7.85 -13.83 -15.28
N GLU A 672 7.49 -14.82 -16.09
CA GLU A 672 7.88 -16.21 -15.86
C GLU A 672 9.39 -16.40 -16.04
N TRP A 673 9.99 -15.80 -17.06
CA TRP A 673 11.44 -15.74 -17.24
C TRP A 673 12.16 -15.08 -16.05
N LEU A 674 11.67 -13.95 -15.55
CA LEU A 674 12.26 -13.28 -14.39
C LEU A 674 12.12 -14.10 -13.11
N ALA A 675 11.02 -14.81 -12.94
CA ALA A 675 10.83 -15.75 -11.82
C ALA A 675 11.79 -16.95 -11.96
N TRP A 676 11.93 -17.50 -13.16
CA TRP A 676 12.86 -18.59 -13.47
C TRP A 676 14.31 -18.21 -13.16
N LYS A 677 14.75 -17.03 -13.65
CA LYS A 677 16.08 -16.47 -13.38
C LYS A 677 16.34 -16.25 -11.89
N LYS A 678 15.31 -15.92 -11.11
CA LYS A 678 15.45 -15.73 -9.66
C LYS A 678 15.69 -17.05 -8.93
N LEU A 679 15.12 -18.15 -9.42
CA LEU A 679 15.28 -19.49 -8.85
C LEU A 679 16.60 -20.15 -9.26
N HIS A 680 17.17 -19.74 -10.39
CA HIS A 680 18.42 -20.30 -10.92
C HIS A 680 19.50 -19.21 -10.99
N PRO A 681 20.28 -18.99 -9.91
CA PRO A 681 21.36 -18.02 -9.90
C PRO A 681 22.53 -18.51 -10.77
N GLY A 682 23.03 -17.65 -11.66
CA GLY A 682 24.17 -17.98 -12.51
C GLY A 682 24.34 -17.04 -13.71
N PRO A 683 25.42 -17.21 -14.49
CA PRO A 683 25.57 -16.56 -15.78
C PRO A 683 24.37 -16.86 -16.70
N ARG A 684 23.97 -15.91 -17.53
CA ARG A 684 22.79 -16.07 -18.39
C ARG A 684 22.87 -17.33 -19.27
N TYR A 685 24.04 -17.70 -19.77
CA TYR A 685 24.19 -18.89 -20.62
C TYR A 685 23.91 -20.19 -19.84
N THR A 686 24.31 -20.33 -18.58
CA THR A 686 24.01 -21.53 -17.78
C THR A 686 22.54 -21.65 -17.39
N ILE A 687 21.83 -20.52 -17.31
CA ILE A 687 20.37 -20.52 -17.07
C ILE A 687 19.62 -20.89 -18.35
N LEU A 688 20.18 -20.54 -19.51
CA LEU A 688 19.60 -20.79 -20.82
C LEU A 688 19.96 -22.16 -21.40
N SER A 689 20.94 -22.88 -20.84
CA SER A 689 21.20 -24.27 -21.22
C SER A 689 20.07 -25.21 -20.81
N ASP A 690 19.27 -24.81 -19.83
CA ASP A 690 18.01 -25.49 -19.54
C ASP A 690 17.02 -25.25 -20.69
N PRO A 691 16.48 -26.32 -21.32
CA PRO A 691 15.50 -26.20 -22.40
C PRO A 691 14.29 -25.31 -22.04
N LEU A 692 13.84 -25.35 -20.79
CA LEU A 692 12.73 -24.55 -20.29
C LEU A 692 13.14 -23.07 -20.12
N GLY A 693 14.35 -22.84 -19.61
CA GLY A 693 14.96 -21.52 -19.52
C GLY A 693 15.09 -20.85 -20.89
N TRP A 694 15.56 -21.60 -21.91
CA TRP A 694 15.67 -21.14 -23.29
C TRP A 694 14.33 -20.75 -23.92
N ARG A 695 13.31 -21.59 -23.74
CA ARG A 695 11.95 -21.34 -24.29
C ARG A 695 11.29 -20.11 -23.66
N LEU A 696 11.33 -19.98 -22.34
CA LEU A 696 10.83 -18.79 -21.61
C LEU A 696 11.54 -17.52 -22.08
N TYR A 697 12.85 -17.63 -22.31
CA TYR A 697 13.66 -16.56 -22.82
C TYR A 697 13.27 -16.14 -24.23
N ARG A 698 13.15 -17.08 -25.18
CA ARG A 698 12.68 -16.78 -26.55
C ARG A 698 11.31 -16.11 -26.53
N ALA A 699 10.37 -16.65 -25.77
CA ALA A 699 9.02 -16.09 -25.70
C ALA A 699 8.96 -14.70 -25.06
N ALA A 700 9.78 -14.44 -24.05
CA ALA A 700 9.85 -13.12 -23.40
C ALA A 700 10.39 -12.03 -24.34
N PHE A 701 11.27 -12.40 -25.27
CA PHE A 701 11.98 -11.48 -26.16
C PHE A 701 11.60 -11.61 -27.64
N ALA A 702 10.53 -12.35 -27.95
CA ALA A 702 9.98 -12.47 -29.30
C ALA A 702 9.68 -11.08 -29.90
N GLY A 703 10.24 -10.82 -31.09
CA GLY A 703 10.07 -9.56 -31.83
C GLY A 703 10.92 -8.36 -31.36
N GLN A 704 11.86 -8.51 -30.41
CA GLN A 704 12.79 -7.43 -30.02
C GLN A 704 14.18 -7.55 -30.67
N LYS A 705 14.62 -8.77 -30.99
CA LYS A 705 15.86 -9.10 -31.72
C LYS A 705 15.65 -10.43 -32.46
N ALA A 706 16.36 -10.66 -33.57
CA ALA A 706 16.47 -11.98 -34.16
C ALA A 706 17.19 -12.89 -33.14
N ILE A 707 16.43 -13.75 -32.47
CA ILE A 707 16.97 -14.74 -31.53
C ILE A 707 17.00 -16.07 -32.30
N PRO A 708 18.16 -16.76 -32.36
CA PRO A 708 18.29 -18.05 -33.04
C PRO A 708 17.27 -19.08 -32.55
N GLU A 709 17.02 -20.12 -33.34
CA GLU A 709 15.97 -21.07 -33.02
C GLU A 709 16.37 -21.97 -31.85
N THR A 710 17.62 -22.39 -31.87
CA THR A 710 18.20 -23.31 -30.90
C THR A 710 19.13 -22.59 -29.92
N TYR A 711 19.26 -23.15 -28.72
CA TYR A 711 20.25 -22.69 -27.74
C TYR A 711 21.68 -22.89 -28.28
N ALA A 712 21.90 -23.94 -29.08
CA ALA A 712 23.19 -24.25 -29.70
C ALA A 712 23.67 -23.12 -30.61
N GLU A 713 22.84 -22.65 -31.55
CA GLU A 713 23.14 -21.49 -32.40
C GLU A 713 23.36 -20.22 -31.57
N TYR A 714 22.55 -20.02 -30.53
CA TYR A 714 22.68 -18.87 -29.64
C TYR A 714 23.99 -18.85 -28.87
N ILE A 715 24.47 -20.02 -28.43
CA ILE A 715 25.76 -20.14 -27.77
C ILE A 715 26.90 -20.03 -28.76
N GLN A 716 26.80 -20.65 -29.94
CA GLN A 716 27.82 -20.55 -30.98
C GLN A 716 28.06 -19.07 -31.37
N ALA A 717 26.99 -18.32 -31.60
CA ALA A 717 27.07 -16.87 -31.86
C ALA A 717 27.63 -16.06 -30.69
N ARG A 718 27.62 -16.61 -29.47
CA ARG A 718 28.16 -15.98 -28.25
C ARG A 718 29.48 -16.56 -27.77
N GLN A 719 30.04 -17.59 -28.42
CA GLN A 719 31.33 -18.19 -28.03
C GLN A 719 32.43 -17.13 -27.92
N PRO A 720 32.58 -16.18 -28.88
CA PRO A 720 33.56 -15.10 -28.74
C PRO A 720 33.34 -14.23 -27.50
N THR A 721 32.07 -13.99 -27.13
CA THR A 721 31.71 -13.24 -25.92
C THR A 721 32.00 -14.04 -24.64
N ILE A 722 31.80 -15.36 -24.66
CA ILE A 722 32.07 -16.24 -23.53
C ILE A 722 33.58 -16.32 -23.30
N ALA A 723 34.36 -16.56 -24.37
CA ALA A 723 35.82 -16.59 -24.34
C ALA A 723 36.40 -15.28 -23.82
N TRP A 724 35.95 -14.14 -24.34
CA TRP A 724 36.37 -12.82 -23.84
C TRP A 724 36.04 -12.61 -22.35
N LEU A 725 34.83 -13.00 -21.90
CA LEU A 725 34.46 -12.86 -20.49
C LEU A 725 35.24 -13.79 -19.57
N ALA A 726 35.63 -14.99 -20.04
CA ALA A 726 36.48 -15.91 -19.31
C ALA A 726 37.91 -15.34 -19.18
N TRP A 727 38.49 -14.88 -20.29
CA TRP A 727 39.77 -14.16 -20.33
C TRP A 727 39.78 -13.00 -19.34
N ARG A 728 38.72 -12.19 -19.37
CA ARG A 728 38.58 -11.00 -18.53
C ARG A 728 38.43 -11.28 -17.03
N ARG A 729 38.03 -12.49 -16.65
CA ARG A 729 38.02 -12.92 -15.24
C ARG A 729 39.40 -13.31 -14.75
N GLN A 730 40.22 -13.88 -15.64
CA GLN A 730 41.60 -14.28 -15.34
C GLN A 730 42.56 -13.09 -15.36
N HIS A 731 42.24 -12.05 -16.16
CA HIS A 731 43.07 -10.85 -16.34
C HIS A 731 42.31 -9.60 -15.83
N PRO A 732 42.32 -9.34 -14.50
CA PRO A 732 41.74 -8.14 -13.91
C PRO A 732 42.66 -6.92 -14.12
N GLY A 733 42.09 -5.78 -14.50
CA GLY A 733 42.89 -4.55 -14.72
C GLY A 733 42.19 -3.55 -15.65
N PRO A 734 42.78 -2.42 -16.02
CA PRO A 734 42.26 -1.56 -17.09
C PRO A 734 42.05 -2.32 -18.41
N LEU A 735 41.08 -1.89 -19.24
CA LEU A 735 40.82 -2.58 -20.51
C LEU A 735 42.03 -2.48 -21.46
N LEU A 736 42.69 -1.32 -21.52
CA LEU A 736 43.84 -1.10 -22.39
C LEU A 736 45.01 -2.03 -22.06
N THR A 737 45.29 -2.25 -20.77
CA THR A 737 46.38 -3.14 -20.32
C THR A 737 46.06 -4.60 -20.63
N VAL A 738 44.81 -5.03 -20.40
CA VAL A 738 44.39 -6.43 -20.64
C VAL A 738 44.23 -6.77 -22.12
N LEU A 739 44.10 -5.76 -22.97
CA LEU A 739 44.13 -5.94 -24.42
C LEU A 739 45.55 -5.94 -25.00
N ALA A 740 46.49 -5.29 -24.31
CA ALA A 740 47.91 -5.31 -24.67
C ALA A 740 48.60 -6.63 -24.32
N GLU A 741 48.03 -7.43 -23.41
CA GLU A 741 48.48 -8.78 -23.09
C GLU A 741 48.29 -9.73 -24.29
N GLU A 742 49.24 -10.64 -24.48
CA GLU A 742 49.25 -11.60 -25.60
C GLU A 742 47.96 -12.44 -25.61
N GLY A 743 47.19 -12.36 -26.70
CA GLY A 743 45.90 -13.04 -26.85
C GLY A 743 44.65 -12.23 -26.41
N GLY A 744 44.82 -11.10 -25.69
CA GLY A 744 43.70 -10.26 -25.24
C GLY A 744 43.00 -9.50 -26.37
N TRP A 745 43.78 -8.89 -27.27
CA TRP A 745 43.26 -8.13 -28.42
C TRP A 745 42.43 -8.99 -29.40
N PRO A 746 42.90 -10.16 -29.87
CA PRO A 746 42.12 -11.05 -30.74
C PRO A 746 40.76 -11.44 -30.14
N LEU A 747 40.73 -11.86 -28.87
CA LEU A 747 39.49 -12.26 -28.19
C LEU A 747 38.49 -11.10 -28.05
N TYR A 748 38.98 -9.89 -27.81
CA TYR A 748 38.13 -8.71 -27.75
C TYR A 748 37.58 -8.30 -29.12
N LYS A 749 38.39 -8.39 -30.16
CA LYS A 749 37.99 -8.13 -31.55
C LYS A 749 36.87 -9.10 -31.95
N ASP A 750 37.05 -10.39 -31.72
CA ASP A 750 36.04 -11.41 -32.01
C ASP A 750 34.75 -11.19 -31.19
N HIS A 751 34.88 -10.82 -29.91
CA HIS A 751 33.73 -10.45 -29.08
C HIS A 751 32.96 -9.26 -29.65
N MET A 752 33.67 -8.21 -30.09
CA MET A 752 33.05 -6.98 -30.57
C MET A 752 32.36 -7.21 -31.93
N LEU A 753 33.02 -7.92 -32.84
CA LEU A 753 32.44 -8.36 -34.12
C LEU A 753 31.19 -9.21 -33.90
N ALA A 754 31.23 -10.18 -32.97
CA ALA A 754 30.07 -11.00 -32.61
C ALA A 754 28.91 -10.20 -31.98
N THR A 755 29.17 -8.99 -31.47
CA THR A 755 28.12 -8.07 -30.98
C THR A 755 27.64 -7.06 -32.01
N GLY A 756 28.10 -7.17 -33.26
CA GLY A 756 27.75 -6.27 -34.36
C GLY A 756 28.39 -4.89 -34.25
N LYS A 757 29.55 -4.79 -33.61
CA LYS A 757 30.31 -3.54 -33.49
C LYS A 757 31.56 -3.62 -34.33
N THR A 758 31.83 -2.56 -35.08
CA THR A 758 33.08 -2.37 -35.80
C THR A 758 34.20 -2.02 -34.84
N VAL A 759 35.36 -2.64 -35.02
CA VAL A 759 36.58 -2.39 -34.26
C VAL A 759 37.73 -2.32 -35.28
N PRO A 760 38.71 -1.42 -35.08
CA PRO A 760 39.92 -1.36 -35.91
C PRO A 760 40.62 -2.70 -36.06
N GLN A 761 41.40 -2.83 -37.14
CA GLN A 761 42.07 -4.09 -37.44
C GLN A 761 43.19 -4.38 -36.44
N ASP A 762 43.87 -3.31 -36.01
CA ASP A 762 45.07 -3.36 -35.18
C ASP A 762 44.83 -2.76 -33.78
N PHE A 763 45.55 -3.32 -32.79
CA PHE A 763 45.44 -2.90 -31.40
C PHE A 763 45.90 -1.45 -31.22
N GLU A 764 46.98 -1.04 -31.87
CA GLU A 764 47.55 0.32 -31.78
C GLU A 764 46.53 1.37 -32.26
N GLU A 765 45.88 1.13 -33.40
CA GLU A 765 44.84 2.03 -33.94
C GLU A 765 43.65 2.15 -32.99
N TRP A 766 43.22 1.04 -32.40
CA TRP A 766 42.17 1.07 -31.38
C TRP A 766 42.64 1.73 -30.08
N ALA A 767 43.87 1.50 -29.65
CA ALA A 767 44.44 2.06 -28.44
C ALA A 767 44.64 3.56 -28.58
N GLU A 768 45.04 4.06 -29.75
CA GLU A 768 45.09 5.48 -30.09
C GLU A 768 43.69 6.10 -30.14
N ALA A 769 42.74 5.49 -30.85
CA ALA A 769 41.36 5.96 -30.89
C ALA A 769 40.72 5.95 -29.48
N HIS A 770 41.04 4.96 -28.65
CA HIS A 770 40.56 4.86 -27.28
C HIS A 770 41.26 5.87 -26.37
N ARG A 771 42.57 6.11 -26.54
CA ARG A 771 43.33 7.16 -25.84
C ARG A 771 42.78 8.54 -26.19
N MET A 772 42.60 8.83 -27.47
CA MET A 772 41.95 10.04 -28.02
C MET A 772 40.50 10.20 -27.54
N ALA A 773 39.73 9.12 -27.44
CA ALA A 773 38.36 9.17 -26.92
C ALA A 773 38.30 9.35 -25.38
N THR A 774 39.32 8.90 -24.65
CA THR A 774 39.46 9.18 -23.21
C THR A 774 40.00 10.58 -22.92
N THR A 775 40.83 11.16 -23.80
CA THR A 775 41.26 12.56 -23.69
C THR A 775 40.19 13.55 -24.18
N ASN A 776 39.38 13.19 -25.19
CA ASN A 776 38.27 14.00 -25.71
C ASN A 776 36.89 13.65 -25.08
N GLY A 777 36.86 12.97 -23.95
CA GLY A 777 35.67 12.88 -23.07
C GLY A 777 34.43 12.14 -23.59
N ASN A 778 34.50 11.36 -24.68
CA ASN A 778 33.30 10.85 -25.36
C ASN A 778 33.03 9.33 -25.21
N SER A 779 33.23 8.75 -24.02
CA SER A 779 32.95 7.33 -23.75
C SER A 779 31.60 7.10 -23.03
N LYS A 780 30.62 6.54 -23.78
CA LYS A 780 29.25 6.18 -23.35
C LYS A 780 29.11 5.02 -22.35
N ARG A 781 30.13 4.66 -21.58
CA ARG A 781 30.04 3.54 -20.62
C ARG A 781 30.68 3.89 -19.28
N GLY A 782 29.84 4.37 -18.36
CA GLY A 782 30.23 4.67 -16.97
C GLY A 782 30.96 3.48 -16.33
N LYS A 783 32.17 3.74 -15.82
CA LYS A 783 32.94 2.78 -15.04
C LYS A 783 32.47 2.83 -13.59
N ARG A 784 32.09 1.64 -13.11
CA ARG A 784 32.06 1.26 -11.71
C ARG A 784 33.44 1.56 -11.11
N SER A 785 33.45 2.17 -9.93
CA SER A 785 34.63 2.22 -9.07
C SER A 785 35.02 0.79 -8.69
N VAL A 786 36.24 0.41 -9.06
CA VAL A 786 36.98 -0.70 -8.44
C VAL A 786 37.94 -0.01 -7.48
N SER A 787 37.73 -0.19 -6.18
CA SER A 787 38.72 0.18 -5.16
C SER A 787 39.89 -0.82 -5.17
N PRO A 788 41.11 -0.37 -4.83
CA PRO A 788 42.28 -1.22 -4.76
C PRO A 788 42.17 -2.12 -3.52
N ARG A 789 42.32 -3.43 -3.73
CA ARG A 789 42.51 -4.40 -2.65
C ARG A 789 44.02 -4.60 -2.53
N GLY A 790 44.60 -4.11 -1.44
CA GLY A 790 46.00 -4.38 -1.10
C GLY A 790 46.23 -5.86 -0.85
N GLU A 791 47.38 -6.32 -1.34
CA GLU A 791 48.03 -7.61 -1.07
C GLU A 791 48.16 -7.79 0.46
N THR A 792 47.90 -8.97 1.05
CA THR A 792 48.87 -10.06 1.16
C THR A 792 48.20 -11.20 1.94
N VAL A 793 48.16 -12.43 1.40
CA VAL A 793 48.37 -13.70 2.15
C VAL A 793 48.83 -14.72 1.10
N GLY A 794 50.05 -15.21 1.26
CA GLY A 794 50.68 -16.18 0.35
C GLY A 794 50.01 -17.56 0.36
N PRO A 795 50.28 -18.40 -0.65
CA PRO A 795 49.69 -19.72 -0.77
C PRO A 795 50.32 -20.70 0.24
N GLN A 796 49.51 -21.34 1.06
CA GLN A 796 49.93 -22.55 1.76
C GLN A 796 49.86 -23.75 0.80
N PRO A 797 50.91 -24.60 0.74
CA PRO A 797 50.88 -25.83 -0.02
C PRO A 797 50.02 -26.88 0.69
N VAL A 798 49.07 -27.47 -0.05
CA VAL A 798 48.40 -28.71 0.35
C VAL A 798 49.35 -29.85 0.00
N THR A 799 49.99 -30.44 1.01
CA THR A 799 50.63 -31.75 0.89
C THR A 799 49.55 -32.80 0.80
N VAL A 800 49.60 -33.59 -0.26
CA VAL A 800 48.84 -34.83 -0.41
C VAL A 800 49.58 -35.92 0.39
N GLN A 801 48.92 -36.47 1.40
CA GLN A 801 49.06 -37.88 1.82
C GLN A 801 47.69 -38.41 2.21
#